data_AF-A0A9D1MCG6-F1
#
_entry.id   AF-A0A9D1MCG6-F1
#
_cell.length_a   1.000
_cell.length_b   1.000
_cell.length_c   1.000
_cell.angle_alpha   90.00
_cell.angle_beta   90.00
_cell.angle_gamma   90.00
#
_symmetry.space_group_name_H-M   'P 1'
#
loop_
_entity.id
_entity.type
_entity.pdbx_description
1 polymer ?
#
loop_
_entity_poly.entity_id
_entity_poly.type
_entity_poly.pdbx_seq_one_letter_code
_entity_poly.pdbx_strand_id
1 'polypeptide(L)'
;MKVYQMIYTSVLHSLADPELGLSNQPGQRVYSCSQGLTRENISELMRFSSYRLPKNDETEYPKELGDPTVPSMFPKTFRTLRLADGRFAAVQSVYSGYDINGEEGNFFAHALVFDEYGDDFFPEQYFGSELFRTYLTKEEQKAELIRYLPVLDDPQKPEGLEDEIVTFINLHKKELTYLINHAVTMLTSENIKNICISTDDEYLTERYLVALKWLLPRDISRNTGISTYNVYLPSDKQDRIVFHGTVYGKNNITRNAIESRENCIYLDFGNIDFSAVAVSNLFNLSVEEIRSEYVKYKLSSVTAYLDWFSLTQNVTFPGMGGKLLKFKRSAGDEAFAERAKELFKNIDDESMNEVKFEITKVMYDNIELFPEETKKLTEIYVTDCIKKLCEGENYDIESIVKASNSEGEQIETIKENLPRYMDIIYNSIDSMGAKNKHILMNFLAHIKRGGGYESWRDMMGGKRKHISILLELAAPIVITGYGVNTFSVPPGWSEEELYELIAYIEASTEDRRLSLGCVKYITEHDDVDWERYGITIAHRKKMPMEVEEDSAKIRRLLTKVGYEPYQRNTYEVIKRDVMADVEDNRSPLLISRLLYEVYQWQGTYENQREAQIRAGKVRKLLLELKKKEPQCYNYMIPKLALEIVESQGHYHEVMINTDTMPVSFWNWFVIGFKRCRRDDKKMLAYIRIYTANKMKLSRLPVKGALRAAFQNEV
;
A
#
# COMPACT_ATOMS: atom_id res chain seq x y z
N MET A 1 -19.33 -43.19 5.04
CA MET A 1 -17.86 -43.31 4.88
C MET A 1 -17.50 -44.77 4.78
N LYS A 2 -16.77 -45.18 3.74
CA LYS A 2 -16.32 -46.58 3.58
C LYS A 2 -14.92 -46.74 4.14
N VAL A 3 -14.67 -47.86 4.81
CA VAL A 3 -13.35 -48.16 5.38
C VAL A 3 -12.89 -49.54 4.93
N TYR A 4 -11.78 -49.55 4.20
CA TYR A 4 -11.11 -50.75 3.72
C TYR A 4 -10.07 -51.21 4.74
N GLN A 5 -9.83 -52.50 4.83
CA GLN A 5 -8.97 -53.09 5.85
C GLN A 5 -7.77 -53.82 5.22
N MET A 6 -6.67 -53.93 5.95
CA MET A 6 -5.53 -54.79 5.60
C MET A 6 -4.86 -55.33 6.85
N ILE A 7 -4.68 -56.65 6.93
CA ILE A 7 -3.91 -57.32 7.99
C ILE A 7 -2.59 -57.81 7.42
N TYR A 8 -1.50 -57.47 8.09
CA TYR A 8 -0.13 -57.85 7.73
C TYR A 8 0.59 -58.46 8.93
N THR A 9 0.93 -59.75 8.85
CA THR A 9 1.56 -60.51 9.94
C THR A 9 2.23 -61.78 9.42
N SER A 10 2.97 -62.50 10.28
CA SER A 10 3.57 -63.79 9.93
C SER A 10 2.53 -64.89 9.89
N VAL A 11 2.39 -65.55 8.73
CA VAL A 11 1.34 -66.55 8.46
C VAL A 11 1.86 -67.71 7.60
N LEU A 12 1.21 -68.87 7.70
CA LEU A 12 1.48 -70.03 6.84
C LEU A 12 0.86 -69.87 5.45
N HIS A 13 -0.36 -69.30 5.42
CA HIS A 13 -1.13 -69.03 4.22
C HIS A 13 -1.60 -67.58 4.21
N SER A 14 -1.64 -66.99 3.03
CA SER A 14 -2.03 -65.60 2.81
C SER A 14 -3.00 -65.49 1.63
N LEU A 15 -3.72 -64.37 1.57
CA LEU A 15 -4.55 -64.04 0.41
C LEU A 15 -3.72 -64.10 -0.89
N ALA A 16 -4.30 -64.70 -1.92
CA ALA A 16 -3.73 -64.75 -3.27
C ALA A 16 -4.58 -63.89 -4.21
N ASP A 17 -3.96 -62.85 -4.75
CA ASP A 17 -4.54 -62.02 -5.81
C ASP A 17 -3.40 -61.44 -6.68
N PRO A 18 -3.25 -61.93 -7.92
CA PRO A 18 -2.26 -61.41 -8.86
C PRO A 18 -2.42 -59.92 -9.19
N GLU A 19 -3.64 -59.38 -9.20
CA GLU A 19 -3.88 -57.96 -9.52
C GLU A 19 -3.31 -57.03 -8.44
N LEU A 20 -3.39 -57.48 -7.19
CA LEU A 20 -2.80 -56.80 -6.02
C LEU A 20 -1.32 -57.17 -5.79
N GLY A 21 -0.75 -58.06 -6.59
CA GLY A 21 0.60 -58.58 -6.43
C GLY A 21 0.78 -59.48 -5.20
N LEU A 22 -0.31 -60.10 -4.74
CA LEU A 22 -0.34 -61.01 -3.59
C LEU A 22 -0.29 -62.47 -4.04
N SER A 23 0.52 -63.28 -3.35
CA SER A 23 0.65 -64.71 -3.60
C SER A 23 0.56 -65.48 -2.28
N ASN A 24 -0.17 -66.60 -2.25
CA ASN A 24 -0.25 -67.47 -1.07
C ASN A 24 1.11 -68.12 -0.80
N GLN A 25 1.85 -67.59 0.18
CA GLN A 25 3.16 -68.06 0.59
C GLN A 25 3.35 -67.87 2.10
N PRO A 26 4.16 -68.73 2.76
CA PRO A 26 4.48 -68.54 4.17
C PRO A 26 5.39 -67.32 4.39
N GLY A 27 5.33 -66.77 5.61
CA GLY A 27 6.21 -65.70 6.12
C GLY A 27 5.44 -64.44 6.52
N GLN A 28 6.17 -63.33 6.70
CA GLN A 28 5.56 -62.02 6.94
C GLN A 28 4.85 -61.51 5.67
N ARG A 29 3.53 -61.65 5.62
CA ARG A 29 2.71 -61.41 4.41
C ARG A 29 1.42 -60.67 4.75
N VAL A 30 0.77 -60.14 3.70
CA VAL A 30 -0.59 -59.60 3.83
C VAL A 30 -1.52 -60.80 3.99
N TYR A 31 -1.95 -61.06 5.23
CA TYR A 31 -2.86 -62.15 5.52
C TYR A 31 -4.14 -62.00 4.71
N SER A 32 -4.79 -60.84 4.83
CA SER A 32 -5.99 -60.48 4.06
C SER A 32 -6.15 -58.97 3.95
N CYS A 33 -6.93 -58.53 2.98
CA CYS A 33 -7.30 -57.12 2.77
C CYS A 33 -8.73 -57.02 2.23
N SER A 34 -9.32 -55.81 2.17
CA SER A 34 -10.63 -55.58 1.55
C SER A 34 -10.52 -55.36 0.05
N GLN A 35 -11.55 -55.77 -0.69
CA GLN A 35 -11.69 -55.46 -2.12
C GLN A 35 -11.88 -53.94 -2.30
N GLY A 36 -11.06 -53.29 -3.14
CA GLY A 36 -11.04 -51.83 -3.34
C GLY A 36 -9.74 -51.12 -2.93
N LEU A 37 -8.80 -51.85 -2.34
CA LEU A 37 -7.41 -51.41 -2.21
C LEU A 37 -6.62 -51.68 -3.50
N THR A 38 -5.66 -50.83 -3.82
CA THR A 38 -4.75 -51.04 -4.96
C THR A 38 -3.43 -51.68 -4.51
N ARG A 39 -2.65 -52.16 -5.49
CA ARG A 39 -1.30 -52.67 -5.27
C ARG A 39 -0.38 -51.61 -4.63
N GLU A 40 -0.52 -50.35 -5.04
CA GLU A 40 0.23 -49.22 -4.48
C GLU A 40 -0.14 -49.01 -3.02
N ASN A 41 -1.44 -49.00 -2.67
CA ASN A 41 -1.85 -48.86 -1.27
C ASN A 41 -1.26 -49.96 -0.40
N ILE A 42 -1.33 -51.22 -0.85
CA ILE A 42 -0.79 -52.36 -0.10
C ILE A 42 0.71 -52.19 0.12
N SER A 43 1.46 -51.85 -0.93
CA SER A 43 2.91 -51.61 -0.83
C SER A 43 3.23 -50.47 0.15
N GLU A 44 2.47 -49.38 0.14
CA GLU A 44 2.65 -48.27 1.10
C GLU A 44 2.35 -48.72 2.52
N LEU A 45 1.19 -49.33 2.77
CA LEU A 45 0.77 -49.78 4.10
C LEU A 45 1.76 -50.79 4.70
N MET A 46 2.29 -51.72 3.90
CA MET A 46 3.33 -52.66 4.35
C MET A 46 4.59 -51.95 4.84
N ARG A 47 5.03 -50.87 4.18
CA ARG A 47 6.20 -50.08 4.61
C ARG A 47 5.97 -49.41 5.96
N PHE A 48 4.74 -48.98 6.24
CA PHE A 48 4.37 -48.28 7.48
C PHE A 48 3.88 -49.21 8.60
N SER A 49 3.70 -50.50 8.32
CA SER A 49 3.27 -51.52 9.28
C SER A 49 4.40 -52.05 10.17
N SER A 50 5.65 -51.66 9.92
CA SER A 50 6.79 -52.24 10.62
C SER A 50 6.79 -51.90 12.12
N TYR A 51 7.05 -52.91 12.94
CA TYR A 51 7.28 -52.80 14.37
C TYR A 51 8.64 -53.40 14.75
N ARG A 52 9.24 -52.94 15.84
CA ARG A 52 10.44 -53.56 16.43
C ARG A 52 10.32 -53.58 17.94
N LEU A 53 10.78 -54.66 18.55
CA LEU A 53 10.86 -54.82 20.00
C LEU A 53 11.72 -53.70 20.63
N PRO A 54 11.32 -53.14 21.79
CA PRO A 54 12.18 -52.27 22.59
C PRO A 54 13.54 -52.96 22.90
N LYS A 55 14.65 -52.23 22.80
CA LYS A 55 15.99 -52.73 23.18
C LYS A 55 16.07 -52.79 24.69
N ASN A 56 16.76 -53.82 25.18
CA ASN A 56 16.95 -54.07 26.61
C ASN A 56 15.64 -54.33 27.35
N ASP A 57 14.61 -54.81 26.65
CA ASP A 57 13.39 -55.31 27.29
C ASP A 57 13.61 -56.77 27.69
N GLU A 58 13.59 -57.03 29.00
CA GLU A 58 13.75 -58.36 29.59
C GLU A 58 12.38 -59.04 29.87
N THR A 59 11.28 -58.46 29.38
CA THR A 59 9.95 -59.04 29.54
C THR A 59 9.88 -60.43 28.89
N GLU A 60 9.61 -61.46 29.69
CA GLU A 60 9.36 -62.81 29.18
C GLU A 60 7.95 -62.93 28.59
N TYR A 61 7.83 -63.59 27.44
CA TYR A 61 6.55 -63.81 26.76
C TYR A 61 6.46 -65.21 26.11
N PRO A 62 5.24 -65.73 25.89
CA PRO A 62 5.03 -67.04 25.28
C PRO A 62 5.68 -67.18 23.89
N LYS A 63 6.18 -68.39 23.61
CA LYS A 63 6.70 -68.77 22.28
C LYS A 63 5.61 -69.25 21.31
N GLU A 64 4.35 -69.23 21.73
CA GLU A 64 3.22 -69.62 20.90
C GLU A 64 2.96 -68.54 19.84
N LEU A 65 2.91 -68.95 18.56
CA LEU A 65 2.63 -68.06 17.44
C LEU A 65 1.27 -67.39 17.61
N GLY A 66 1.25 -66.05 17.63
CA GLY A 66 0.03 -65.26 17.70
C GLY A 66 -0.73 -65.40 19.02
N ASP A 67 -0.01 -65.63 20.12
CA ASP A 67 -0.58 -65.55 21.46
C ASP A 67 -1.18 -64.14 21.72
N PRO A 68 -2.47 -64.05 22.09
CA PRO A 68 -3.18 -62.78 22.23
C PRO A 68 -2.72 -61.94 23.43
N THR A 69 -1.93 -62.50 24.36
CA THR A 69 -1.42 -61.77 25.52
C THR A 69 -0.19 -60.93 25.19
N VAL A 70 0.62 -61.36 24.22
CA VAL A 70 1.89 -60.70 23.84
C VAL A 70 1.70 -59.25 23.39
N PRO A 71 0.72 -58.91 22.53
CA PRO A 71 0.49 -57.53 22.10
C PRO A 71 0.24 -56.52 23.24
N SER A 72 -0.22 -56.98 24.40
CA SER A 72 -0.52 -56.11 25.55
C SER A 72 0.70 -55.82 26.44
N MET A 73 1.80 -56.56 26.26
CA MET A 73 3.01 -56.43 27.07
C MET A 73 3.95 -55.31 26.58
N PHE A 74 3.80 -54.90 25.32
CA PHE A 74 4.68 -53.95 24.65
C PHE A 74 3.91 -52.73 24.12
N PRO A 75 4.57 -51.57 23.94
CA PRO A 75 3.93 -50.37 23.41
C PRO A 75 3.33 -50.61 22.03
N LYS A 76 2.17 -50.03 21.75
CA LYS A 76 1.52 -50.11 20.45
C LYS A 76 1.97 -48.97 19.57
N THR A 77 2.21 -49.28 18.30
CA THR A 77 2.43 -48.25 17.28
C THR A 77 1.09 -47.93 16.62
N PHE A 78 0.65 -46.69 16.72
CA PHE A 78 -0.44 -46.17 15.89
C PHE A 78 0.12 -45.11 14.95
N ARG A 79 -0.10 -45.30 13.65
CA ARG A 79 0.38 -44.42 12.59
C ARG A 79 -0.75 -43.90 11.74
N THR A 80 -0.70 -42.62 11.40
CA THR A 80 -1.60 -42.02 10.42
C THR A 80 -0.82 -41.44 9.27
N LEU A 81 -1.35 -41.58 8.07
CA LEU A 81 -0.73 -41.05 6.86
C LEU A 81 -1.74 -40.86 5.74
N ARG A 82 -1.33 -40.06 4.75
CA ARG A 82 -2.02 -39.94 3.47
C ARG A 82 -1.34 -40.85 2.45
N LEU A 83 -2.11 -41.70 1.80
CA LEU A 83 -1.65 -42.61 0.73
C LEU A 83 -1.47 -41.83 -0.58
N ALA A 84 -0.75 -42.42 -1.54
CA ALA A 84 -0.46 -41.77 -2.82
C ALA A 84 -1.73 -41.48 -3.66
N ASP A 85 -2.79 -42.26 -3.47
CA ASP A 85 -4.10 -42.05 -4.10
C ASP A 85 -4.97 -40.99 -3.39
N GLY A 86 -4.45 -40.39 -2.32
CA GLY A 86 -5.10 -39.34 -1.56
C GLY A 86 -5.93 -39.81 -0.36
N ARG A 87 -6.21 -41.12 -0.22
CA ARG A 87 -6.95 -41.67 0.92
C ARG A 87 -6.15 -41.58 2.22
N PHE A 88 -6.84 -41.48 3.35
CA PHE A 88 -6.22 -41.57 4.66
C PHE A 88 -6.08 -43.02 5.12
N ALA A 89 -5.01 -43.31 5.83
CA ALA A 89 -4.83 -44.59 6.49
C ALA A 89 -4.47 -44.40 7.96
N ALA A 90 -5.02 -45.26 8.81
CA ALA A 90 -4.60 -45.47 10.18
C ALA A 90 -4.09 -46.90 10.33
N VAL A 91 -2.90 -47.09 10.87
CA VAL A 91 -2.24 -48.39 11.00
C VAL A 91 -1.89 -48.61 12.46
N GLN A 92 -2.45 -49.65 13.06
CA GLN A 92 -2.00 -50.14 14.37
C GLN A 92 -1.06 -51.32 14.16
N SER A 93 0.12 -51.27 14.77
CA SER A 93 1.09 -52.36 14.77
C SER A 93 1.49 -52.69 16.19
N VAL A 94 1.54 -53.99 16.49
CA VAL A 94 1.88 -54.52 17.80
C VAL A 94 2.92 -55.62 17.66
N TYR A 95 3.74 -55.80 18.69
CA TYR A 95 4.60 -56.98 18.76
C TYR A 95 3.75 -58.25 18.94
N SER A 96 4.06 -59.29 18.17
CA SER A 96 3.31 -60.55 18.21
C SER A 96 4.20 -61.76 18.48
N GLY A 97 5.40 -61.54 19.03
CA GLY A 97 6.28 -62.60 19.53
C GLY A 97 7.06 -63.31 18.42
N TYR A 98 6.91 -64.63 18.38
CA TYR A 98 7.62 -65.50 17.45
C TYR A 98 6.90 -65.58 16.09
N ASP A 99 7.67 -65.73 15.02
CA ASP A 99 7.17 -65.89 13.66
C ASP A 99 6.85 -67.37 13.35
N ILE A 100 6.37 -67.66 12.14
CA ILE A 100 6.06 -69.04 11.73
C ILE A 100 7.27 -69.99 11.70
N ASN A 101 8.49 -69.46 11.66
CA ASN A 101 9.73 -70.24 11.67
C ASN A 101 10.27 -70.44 13.10
N GLY A 102 9.61 -69.85 14.10
CA GLY A 102 10.07 -69.87 15.49
C GLY A 102 11.20 -68.87 15.75
N GLU A 103 11.34 -67.83 14.93
CA GLU A 103 12.26 -66.72 15.15
C GLU A 103 11.55 -65.56 15.87
N GLU A 104 12.24 -64.90 16.80
CA GLU A 104 11.72 -63.68 17.46
C GLU A 104 11.67 -62.51 16.47
N GLY A 105 10.71 -61.60 16.66
CA GLY A 105 10.59 -60.39 15.84
C GLY A 105 9.31 -60.29 15.01
N ASN A 106 8.34 -61.17 15.23
CA ASN A 106 7.04 -61.09 14.57
C ASN A 106 6.24 -59.88 15.05
N PHE A 107 5.45 -59.31 14.14
CA PHE A 107 4.51 -58.27 14.46
C PHE A 107 3.19 -58.44 13.71
N PHE A 108 2.14 -57.90 14.31
CA PHE A 108 0.81 -57.86 13.76
C PHE A 108 0.44 -56.42 13.45
N ALA A 109 0.11 -56.14 12.19
CA ALA A 109 -0.38 -54.84 11.78
C ALA A 109 -1.79 -54.93 11.19
N HIS A 110 -2.67 -54.04 11.65
CA HIS A 110 -3.99 -53.83 11.08
C HIS A 110 -4.11 -52.38 10.59
N ALA A 111 -4.40 -52.23 9.30
CA ALA A 111 -4.61 -50.94 8.67
C ALA A 111 -6.08 -50.73 8.31
N LEU A 112 -6.57 -49.54 8.59
CA LEU A 112 -7.85 -49.00 8.13
C LEU A 112 -7.57 -47.90 7.11
N VAL A 113 -8.19 -47.98 5.93
CA VAL A 113 -8.08 -47.00 4.85
C VAL A 113 -9.44 -46.37 4.62
N PHE A 114 -9.51 -45.06 4.82
CA PHE A 114 -10.74 -44.29 4.84
C PHE A 114 -11.01 -43.67 3.48
N ASP A 115 -12.23 -43.87 2.99
CA ASP A 115 -12.72 -43.37 1.72
C ASP A 115 -14.00 -42.56 1.94
N GLU A 116 -14.20 -41.52 1.12
CA GLU A 116 -15.34 -40.61 1.19
C GLU A 116 -15.58 -40.05 2.61
N TYR A 117 -14.65 -39.21 3.09
CA TYR A 117 -14.70 -38.59 4.42
C TYR A 117 -15.07 -37.10 4.38
N GLY A 118 -15.81 -36.67 5.40
CA GLY A 118 -16.32 -35.30 5.54
C GLY A 118 -15.27 -34.28 5.99
N ASP A 119 -15.72 -33.06 6.28
CA ASP A 119 -14.81 -31.97 6.55
C ASP A 119 -14.05 -32.13 7.89
N ASP A 120 -14.72 -32.53 8.96
CA ASP A 120 -14.09 -32.68 10.29
C ASP A 120 -13.42 -34.03 10.55
N PHE A 121 -13.13 -34.79 9.49
CA PHE A 121 -12.51 -36.11 9.62
C PHE A 121 -11.01 -36.04 9.93
N PHE A 122 -10.61 -36.80 10.95
CA PHE A 122 -9.22 -37.11 11.32
C PHE A 122 -9.08 -38.62 11.58
N PRO A 123 -8.11 -39.33 10.98
CA PRO A 123 -7.91 -40.76 11.22
C PRO A 123 -7.55 -41.06 12.69
N GLU A 124 -6.98 -40.10 13.41
CA GLU A 124 -6.66 -40.20 14.84
C GLU A 124 -7.90 -40.38 15.73
N GLN A 125 -9.10 -40.09 15.23
CA GLN A 125 -10.36 -40.39 15.93
C GLN A 125 -10.57 -41.88 16.19
N TYR A 126 -9.89 -42.76 15.46
CA TYR A 126 -9.97 -44.21 15.64
C TYR A 126 -8.87 -44.74 16.57
N PHE A 127 -8.09 -43.85 17.18
CA PHE A 127 -7.09 -44.23 18.15
C PHE A 127 -7.74 -45.01 19.32
N GLY A 128 -7.18 -46.17 19.67
CA GLY A 128 -7.75 -47.03 20.72
C GLY A 128 -9.02 -47.78 20.33
N SER A 129 -9.44 -47.74 19.07
CA SER A 129 -10.63 -48.46 18.59
C SER A 129 -10.44 -49.98 18.62
N GLU A 130 -11.47 -50.69 19.07
CA GLU A 130 -11.55 -52.17 19.05
C GLU A 130 -11.56 -52.75 17.63
N LEU A 131 -11.76 -51.93 16.60
CA LEU A 131 -11.61 -52.33 15.19
C LEU A 131 -10.18 -52.79 14.90
N PHE A 132 -9.19 -52.23 15.59
CA PHE A 132 -7.81 -52.63 15.44
C PHE A 132 -7.52 -53.94 16.15
N ARG A 133 -7.66 -55.03 15.41
CA ARG A 133 -7.19 -56.36 15.79
C ARG A 133 -5.69 -56.35 16.13
N THR A 134 -5.30 -57.23 17.03
CA THR A 134 -3.90 -57.42 17.47
C THR A 134 -3.38 -58.84 17.25
N TYR A 135 -4.24 -59.78 16.86
CA TYR A 135 -3.89 -61.16 16.56
C TYR A 135 -4.90 -61.82 15.61
N LEU A 136 -4.49 -62.96 15.03
CA LEU A 136 -5.37 -63.91 14.34
C LEU A 136 -5.87 -64.96 15.32
N THR A 137 -7.14 -65.37 15.20
CA THR A 137 -7.66 -66.52 15.93
C THR A 137 -6.96 -67.82 15.51
N LYS A 138 -7.01 -68.85 16.35
CA LYS A 138 -6.41 -70.17 16.03
C LYS A 138 -6.99 -70.80 14.76
N GLU A 139 -8.24 -70.50 14.43
CA GLU A 139 -8.89 -70.95 13.19
C GLU A 139 -8.34 -70.21 11.98
N GLU A 140 -8.22 -68.89 12.07
CA GLU A 140 -7.68 -68.04 11.00
C GLU A 140 -6.20 -68.34 10.69
N GLN A 141 -5.39 -68.64 11.71
CA GLN A 141 -3.99 -69.04 11.55
C GLN A 141 -3.81 -70.36 10.80
N LYS A 142 -4.78 -71.29 10.94
CA LYS A 142 -4.75 -72.62 10.31
C LYS A 142 -5.51 -72.69 8.99
N ALA A 143 -6.17 -71.61 8.59
CA ALA A 143 -6.94 -71.57 7.35
C ALA A 143 -6.00 -71.63 6.13
N GLU A 144 -6.28 -72.56 5.20
CA GLU A 144 -5.53 -72.67 3.94
C GLU A 144 -6.02 -71.69 2.87
N LEU A 145 -7.33 -71.44 2.86
CA LEU A 145 -8.00 -70.52 1.94
C LEU A 145 -8.37 -69.23 2.66
N ILE A 146 -7.62 -68.17 2.38
CA ILE A 146 -7.88 -66.86 2.98
C ILE A 146 -8.81 -66.04 2.09
N ARG A 147 -9.86 -65.48 2.68
CA ARG A 147 -10.86 -64.63 1.99
C ARG A 147 -10.56 -63.16 2.25
N TYR A 148 -11.05 -62.29 1.37
CA TYR A 148 -11.03 -60.84 1.58
C TYR A 148 -11.71 -60.43 2.88
N LEU A 149 -11.17 -59.41 3.54
CA LEU A 149 -11.83 -58.73 4.65
C LEU A 149 -13.03 -57.93 4.14
N PRO A 150 -14.12 -57.85 4.93
CA PRO A 150 -15.25 -57.00 4.58
C PRO A 150 -14.81 -55.53 4.52
N VAL A 151 -15.47 -54.75 3.65
CA VAL A 151 -15.44 -53.29 3.74
C VAL A 151 -16.37 -52.89 4.88
N LEU A 152 -15.94 -51.98 5.75
CA LEU A 152 -16.75 -51.46 6.84
C LEU A 152 -17.49 -50.22 6.36
N ASP A 153 -18.80 -50.17 6.60
CA ASP A 153 -19.62 -48.99 6.35
C ASP A 153 -19.79 -48.20 7.65
N ASP A 154 -19.32 -46.96 7.67
CA ASP A 154 -19.39 -46.00 8.78
C ASP A 154 -19.03 -46.61 10.16
N PRO A 155 -17.80 -47.13 10.32
CA PRO A 155 -17.39 -47.74 11.57
C PRO A 155 -17.50 -46.79 12.76
N GLN A 156 -17.93 -47.31 13.90
CA GLN A 156 -18.06 -46.51 15.13
C GLN A 156 -16.68 -46.09 15.65
N LYS A 157 -16.59 -44.81 16.03
CA LYS A 157 -15.44 -44.25 16.73
C LYS A 157 -15.49 -44.67 18.21
N PRO A 158 -14.34 -44.74 18.91
CA PRO A 158 -14.32 -44.91 20.36
C PRO A 158 -15.16 -43.84 21.06
N GLU A 159 -16.07 -44.27 21.95
CA GLU A 159 -16.88 -43.35 22.75
C GLU A 159 -15.98 -42.60 23.75
N GLY A 160 -16.25 -41.30 23.96
CA GLY A 160 -15.57 -40.48 24.98
C GLY A 160 -14.15 -40.00 24.63
N LEU A 161 -13.53 -40.48 23.54
CA LEU A 161 -12.16 -40.08 23.18
C LEU A 161 -12.02 -38.55 22.99
N GLU A 162 -12.99 -37.90 22.36
CA GLU A 162 -12.95 -36.45 22.15
C GLU A 162 -12.99 -35.69 23.49
N ASP A 163 -13.89 -36.06 24.39
CA ASP A 163 -14.00 -35.47 25.73
C ASP A 163 -12.72 -35.68 26.56
N GLU A 164 -12.11 -36.86 26.45
CA GLU A 164 -10.82 -37.17 27.08
C GLU A 164 -9.69 -36.29 26.54
N ILE A 165 -9.62 -36.10 25.21
CA ILE A 165 -8.60 -35.25 24.58
C ILE A 165 -8.80 -33.79 24.97
N VAL A 166 -10.04 -33.27 24.99
CA VAL A 166 -10.34 -31.91 25.44
C VAL A 166 -9.95 -31.72 26.91
N THR A 167 -10.28 -32.70 27.76
CA THR A 167 -9.88 -32.70 29.18
C THR A 167 -8.35 -32.68 29.32
N PHE A 168 -7.65 -33.53 28.56
CA PHE A 168 -6.19 -33.58 28.55
C PHE A 168 -5.57 -32.26 28.10
N ILE A 169 -6.10 -31.65 27.02
CA ILE A 169 -5.65 -30.34 26.53
C ILE A 169 -5.74 -29.28 27.63
N ASN A 170 -6.83 -29.28 28.39
CA ASN A 170 -7.05 -28.31 29.46
C ASN A 170 -6.10 -28.50 30.64
N LEU A 171 -5.68 -29.74 30.93
CA LEU A 171 -4.73 -30.05 32.01
C LEU A 171 -3.27 -29.77 31.64
N HIS A 172 -2.90 -29.90 30.36
CA HIS A 172 -1.51 -29.85 29.88
C HIS A 172 -1.20 -28.63 28.98
N LYS A 173 -1.82 -27.48 29.27
CA LYS A 173 -1.71 -26.26 28.43
C LYS A 173 -0.27 -25.76 28.25
N LYS A 174 0.61 -25.91 29.25
CA LYS A 174 2.00 -25.45 29.17
C LYS A 174 2.83 -26.33 28.25
N GLU A 175 2.72 -27.64 28.43
CA GLU A 175 3.39 -28.67 27.63
C GLU A 175 2.92 -28.61 26.18
N LEU A 176 1.61 -28.44 25.95
CA LEU A 176 1.06 -28.26 24.61
C LEU A 176 1.46 -26.92 23.98
N THR A 177 1.56 -25.84 24.75
CA THR A 177 2.12 -24.58 24.24
C THR A 177 3.55 -24.80 23.73
N TYR A 178 4.38 -25.46 24.54
CA TYR A 178 5.75 -25.78 24.18
C TYR A 178 5.81 -26.64 22.91
N LEU A 179 4.97 -27.68 22.84
CA LEU A 179 4.91 -28.59 21.69
C LEU A 179 4.45 -27.89 20.40
N ILE A 180 3.40 -27.06 20.47
CA ILE A 180 2.88 -26.29 19.32
C ILE A 180 3.97 -25.37 18.76
N ASN A 181 4.72 -24.68 19.63
CA ASN A 181 5.79 -23.78 19.18
C ASN A 181 6.89 -24.54 18.41
N HIS A 182 7.27 -25.74 18.86
CA HIS A 182 8.24 -26.57 18.16
C HIS A 182 7.66 -27.19 16.88
N ALA A 183 6.39 -27.60 16.89
CA ALA A 183 5.70 -28.09 15.71
C ALA A 183 5.62 -26.99 14.63
N VAL A 184 5.27 -25.76 14.98
CA VAL A 184 5.29 -24.60 14.08
C VAL A 184 6.69 -24.37 13.52
N THR A 185 7.71 -24.36 14.38
CA THR A 185 9.10 -24.16 13.97
C THR A 185 9.50 -25.20 12.90
N MET A 186 9.17 -26.47 13.15
CA MET A 186 9.38 -27.56 12.21
C MET A 186 8.60 -27.35 10.91
N LEU A 187 7.32 -26.98 10.98
CA LEU A 187 6.44 -26.82 9.83
C LEU A 187 6.84 -25.65 8.91
N THR A 188 7.55 -24.66 9.46
CA THR A 188 8.13 -23.55 8.70
C THR A 188 9.57 -23.78 8.25
N SER A 189 10.19 -24.90 8.64
CA SER A 189 11.60 -25.18 8.36
C SER A 189 11.82 -25.85 7.00
N GLU A 190 12.88 -25.42 6.30
CA GLU A 190 13.34 -26.11 5.09
C GLU A 190 14.09 -27.41 5.43
N ASN A 191 14.80 -27.44 6.58
CA ASN A 191 15.74 -28.50 6.96
C ASN A 191 15.15 -29.50 7.95
N ILE A 192 14.29 -29.05 8.87
CA ILE A 192 13.68 -29.89 9.90
C ILE A 192 12.38 -30.46 9.32
N LYS A 193 12.25 -31.79 9.30
CA LYS A 193 11.09 -32.49 8.74
C LYS A 193 10.28 -33.25 9.79
N ASN A 194 10.86 -33.47 10.96
CA ASN A 194 10.27 -34.32 11.98
C ASN A 194 10.42 -33.74 13.38
N ILE A 195 9.52 -34.12 14.26
CA ILE A 195 9.66 -33.99 15.71
C ILE A 195 9.39 -35.33 16.39
N CYS A 196 10.13 -35.64 17.44
CA CYS A 196 9.94 -36.83 18.25
C CYS A 196 9.82 -36.42 19.72
N ILE A 197 8.71 -36.77 20.37
CA ILE A 197 8.50 -36.58 21.81
C ILE A 197 8.77 -37.88 22.55
N SER A 198 9.43 -37.79 23.69
CA SER A 198 9.62 -38.89 24.63
C SER A 198 8.89 -38.56 25.93
N THR A 199 8.01 -39.44 26.38
CA THR A 199 7.24 -39.30 27.63
C THR A 199 7.39 -40.52 28.52
N ASP A 200 6.93 -40.41 29.77
CA ASP A 200 7.12 -41.46 30.79
C ASP A 200 6.36 -42.75 30.47
N ASP A 201 5.20 -42.64 29.84
CA ASP A 201 4.36 -43.77 29.45
C ASP A 201 3.69 -43.59 28.07
N GLU A 202 3.11 -44.69 27.58
CA GLU A 202 2.42 -44.78 26.30
C GLU A 202 1.19 -43.88 26.23
N TYR A 203 0.40 -43.81 27.30
CA TYR A 203 -0.81 -42.99 27.35
C TYR A 203 -0.49 -41.51 27.14
N LEU A 204 0.53 -40.98 27.83
CA LEU A 204 0.97 -39.60 27.66
C LEU A 204 1.46 -39.34 26.24
N THR A 205 2.27 -40.24 25.66
CA THR A 205 2.78 -40.09 24.30
C THR A 205 1.63 -39.94 23.30
N GLU A 206 0.65 -40.83 23.40
CA GLU A 206 -0.53 -40.85 22.55
C GLU A 206 -1.34 -39.57 22.69
N ARG A 207 -1.67 -39.18 23.94
CA ARG A 207 -2.51 -38.02 24.23
C ARG A 207 -1.86 -36.73 23.74
N TYR A 208 -0.55 -36.54 23.90
CA TYR A 208 0.13 -35.35 23.38
C TYR A 208 0.10 -35.27 21.84
N LEU A 209 0.32 -36.38 21.13
CA LEU A 209 0.29 -36.38 19.66
C LEU A 209 -1.10 -36.13 19.10
N VAL A 210 -2.13 -36.78 19.67
CA VAL A 210 -3.52 -36.58 19.25
C VAL A 210 -4.00 -35.17 19.61
N ALA A 211 -3.67 -34.67 20.81
CA ALA A 211 -3.99 -33.30 21.22
C ALA A 211 -3.35 -32.25 20.31
N LEU A 212 -2.07 -32.42 19.93
CA LEU A 212 -1.40 -31.53 18.97
C LEU A 212 -2.17 -31.48 17.65
N LYS A 213 -2.55 -32.64 17.13
CA LYS A 213 -3.33 -32.76 15.89
C LYS A 213 -4.70 -32.10 15.97
N TRP A 214 -5.32 -32.12 17.15
CA TRP A 214 -6.60 -31.46 17.44
C TRP A 214 -6.49 -29.94 17.49
N LEU A 215 -5.36 -29.43 17.99
CA LEU A 215 -5.11 -28.00 18.15
C LEU A 215 -4.59 -27.30 16.89
N LEU A 216 -4.13 -28.06 15.89
CA LEU A 216 -3.70 -27.53 14.61
C LEU A 216 -4.90 -27.33 13.66
N PRO A 217 -4.89 -26.28 12.82
CA PRO A 217 -5.86 -26.14 11.73
C PRO A 217 -5.96 -27.40 10.88
N ARG A 218 -7.19 -27.72 10.48
CA ARG A 218 -7.56 -28.95 9.79
C ARG A 218 -6.61 -29.31 8.64
N ASP A 219 -6.34 -28.38 7.72
CA ASP A 219 -5.54 -28.68 6.53
C ASP A 219 -4.06 -28.91 6.86
N ILE A 220 -3.54 -28.23 7.89
CA ILE A 220 -2.20 -28.47 8.42
C ILE A 220 -2.16 -29.86 9.05
N SER A 221 -3.12 -30.14 9.93
CA SER A 221 -3.27 -31.42 10.61
C SER A 221 -3.40 -32.56 9.60
N ARG A 222 -4.21 -32.43 8.54
CA ARG A 222 -4.38 -33.44 7.47
C ARG A 222 -3.12 -33.75 6.68
N ASN A 223 -2.22 -32.79 6.52
CA ASN A 223 -0.97 -32.99 5.80
C ASN A 223 0.17 -33.49 6.69
N THR A 224 -0.12 -33.81 7.96
CA THR A 224 0.85 -34.36 8.91
C THR A 224 0.38 -35.74 9.40
N GLY A 225 1.31 -36.69 9.52
CA GLY A 225 1.05 -37.99 10.13
C GLY A 225 1.56 -38.05 11.57
N ILE A 226 0.96 -38.91 12.38
CA ILE A 226 1.49 -39.27 13.71
C ILE A 226 2.09 -40.68 13.71
N SER A 227 2.99 -40.95 14.66
CA SER A 227 3.44 -42.30 15.02
C SER A 227 3.65 -42.38 16.54
N THR A 228 2.77 -43.06 17.27
CA THR A 228 2.78 -43.05 18.76
C THR A 228 3.95 -43.78 19.38
N TYR A 229 4.50 -44.79 18.71
CA TYR A 229 5.69 -45.47 19.16
C TYR A 229 6.66 -45.64 18.00
N ASN A 230 7.85 -45.06 18.16
CA ASN A 230 8.95 -45.21 17.23
C ASN A 230 10.24 -45.64 17.94
N VAL A 231 10.94 -46.51 17.23
CA VAL A 231 12.11 -47.22 17.71
C VAL A 231 13.40 -46.54 17.24
N TYR A 232 13.37 -45.91 16.06
CA TYR A 232 14.44 -45.05 15.57
C TYR A 232 13.95 -43.62 15.48
N LEU A 233 14.89 -42.68 15.48
CA LEU A 233 14.59 -41.37 14.91
C LEU A 233 14.10 -41.57 13.45
N PRO A 234 13.21 -40.70 12.95
CA PRO A 234 12.72 -40.77 11.58
C PRO A 234 13.90 -40.65 10.61
N SER A 235 14.26 -41.76 9.95
CA SER A 235 15.36 -41.74 8.98
C SER A 235 14.95 -40.96 7.74
N ASP A 236 15.91 -40.50 6.95
CA ASP A 236 15.71 -39.92 5.60
C ASP A 236 14.97 -40.87 4.62
N LYS A 237 14.62 -42.09 5.06
CA LYS A 237 13.80 -43.06 4.33
C LYS A 237 12.30 -43.00 4.67
N GLN A 238 11.88 -42.19 5.63
CA GLN A 238 10.48 -42.02 6.06
C GLN A 238 10.00 -40.58 5.78
N ASP A 239 9.65 -40.29 4.53
CA ASP A 239 9.30 -38.92 4.09
C ASP A 239 7.90 -38.43 4.53
N ARG A 240 7.08 -39.28 5.16
CA ARG A 240 5.62 -39.07 5.25
C ARG A 240 5.02 -38.92 6.66
N ILE A 241 5.80 -39.11 7.72
CA ILE A 241 5.32 -38.90 9.10
C ILE A 241 6.08 -37.72 9.68
N VAL A 242 5.39 -36.86 10.42
CA VAL A 242 5.92 -35.56 10.84
C VAL A 242 6.03 -35.46 12.36
N PHE A 243 5.07 -36.07 13.08
CA PHE A 243 5.01 -36.08 14.54
C PHE A 243 5.20 -37.50 15.07
N HIS A 244 6.21 -37.68 15.90
CA HIS A 244 6.60 -38.98 16.42
C HIS A 244 6.58 -39.00 17.94
N GLY A 245 6.26 -40.16 18.49
CA GLY A 245 6.25 -40.43 19.91
C GLY A 245 7.12 -41.63 20.24
N THR A 246 7.62 -41.67 21.46
CA THR A 246 8.30 -42.81 22.03
C THR A 246 8.16 -42.80 23.55
N VAL A 247 8.33 -43.96 24.17
CA VAL A 247 8.23 -44.11 25.62
C VAL A 247 9.63 -44.15 26.22
N TYR A 248 9.87 -43.35 27.25
CA TYR A 248 11.14 -43.26 27.95
C TYR A 248 11.56 -44.65 28.47
N GLY A 249 12.83 -45.01 28.25
CA GLY A 249 13.36 -46.32 28.64
C GLY A 249 12.91 -47.52 27.78
N LYS A 250 11.87 -47.37 26.94
CA LYS A 250 11.38 -48.41 26.00
C LYS A 250 11.69 -48.06 24.53
N ASN A 251 12.60 -47.13 24.28
CA ASN A 251 12.96 -46.68 22.94
C ASN A 251 14.34 -47.22 22.50
N ASN A 252 14.64 -47.22 21.19
CA ASN A 252 15.97 -47.58 20.68
C ASN A 252 16.78 -46.35 20.24
N ILE A 253 16.42 -45.17 20.76
CA ILE A 253 16.97 -43.88 20.37
C ILE A 253 18.12 -43.54 21.32
N THR A 254 19.35 -43.55 20.82
CA THR A 254 20.53 -43.13 21.61
C THR A 254 20.74 -41.62 21.51
N ARG A 255 21.38 -41.01 22.52
CA ARG A 255 21.79 -39.60 22.49
C ARG A 255 22.58 -39.24 21.22
N ASN A 256 23.52 -40.10 20.82
CA ASN A 256 24.30 -39.93 19.59
C ASN A 256 23.44 -39.98 18.32
N ALA A 257 22.35 -40.76 18.30
CA ALA A 257 21.42 -40.79 17.18
C ALA A 257 20.64 -39.47 17.06
N ILE A 258 20.33 -38.81 18.18
CA ILE A 258 19.65 -37.51 18.23
C ILE A 258 20.59 -36.41 17.75
N GLU A 259 21.80 -36.35 18.31
CA GLU A 259 22.79 -35.32 17.99
C GLU A 259 23.33 -35.41 16.56
N SER A 260 23.24 -36.58 15.91
CA SER A 260 23.70 -36.78 14.53
C SER A 260 22.67 -36.45 13.45
N ARG A 261 21.43 -36.07 13.81
CA ARG A 261 20.36 -35.81 12.84
C ARG A 261 19.91 -34.37 12.85
N GLU A 262 20.29 -33.65 11.79
CA GLU A 262 19.97 -32.23 11.60
C GLU A 262 18.50 -32.00 11.17
N ASN A 263 17.76 -33.05 10.80
CA ASN A 263 16.40 -32.96 10.26
C ASN A 263 15.28 -33.31 11.26
N CYS A 264 15.58 -33.53 12.54
CA CYS A 264 14.62 -33.92 13.56
C CYS A 264 14.81 -33.15 14.87
N ILE A 265 13.72 -32.64 15.45
CA ILE A 265 13.69 -32.11 16.81
C ILE A 265 13.36 -33.26 17.77
N TYR A 266 14.14 -33.47 18.83
CA TYR A 266 13.84 -34.45 19.87
C TYR A 266 13.52 -33.72 21.18
N LEU A 267 12.36 -34.01 21.77
CA LEU A 267 11.88 -33.40 23.00
C LEU A 267 11.70 -34.47 24.08
N ASP A 268 12.50 -34.41 25.14
CA ASP A 268 12.39 -35.29 26.29
C ASP A 268 11.54 -34.63 27.38
N PHE A 269 10.26 -34.98 27.45
CA PHE A 269 9.32 -34.31 28.35
C PHE A 269 9.63 -34.57 29.83
N GLY A 270 10.29 -35.68 30.17
CA GLY A 270 10.72 -35.97 31.54
C GLY A 270 11.86 -35.06 32.02
N ASN A 271 12.60 -34.45 31.10
CA ASN A 271 13.77 -33.61 31.38
C ASN A 271 13.53 -32.11 31.11
N ILE A 272 12.35 -31.72 30.60
CA ILE A 272 12.00 -30.32 30.33
C ILE A 272 11.32 -29.71 31.55
N ASP A 273 11.82 -28.55 32.00
CA ASP A 273 11.14 -27.74 33.01
C ASP A 273 10.06 -26.86 32.37
N PHE A 274 8.81 -27.32 32.46
CA PHE A 274 7.66 -26.57 31.96
C PHE A 274 7.21 -25.43 32.89
N SER A 275 7.78 -25.28 34.09
CA SER A 275 7.34 -24.27 35.05
C SER A 275 7.46 -22.85 34.50
N ALA A 276 8.54 -22.59 33.74
CA ALA A 276 8.86 -21.32 33.10
C ALA A 276 8.10 -21.08 31.76
N VAL A 277 7.37 -22.08 31.24
CA VAL A 277 6.63 -21.93 29.99
C VAL A 277 5.36 -21.13 30.24
N ALA A 278 5.25 -19.99 29.55
CA ALA A 278 4.01 -19.20 29.52
C ALA A 278 2.95 -19.92 28.67
N VAL A 279 1.72 -19.97 29.17
CA VAL A 279 0.60 -20.56 28.42
C VAL A 279 0.28 -19.67 27.23
N SER A 280 0.12 -20.29 26.05
CA SER A 280 -0.26 -19.60 24.82
C SER A 280 -1.64 -18.94 24.97
N ASN A 281 -1.79 -17.71 24.47
CA ASN A 281 -3.11 -17.05 24.41
C ASN A 281 -4.10 -17.78 23.48
N LEU A 282 -3.65 -18.80 22.73
CA LEU A 282 -4.57 -19.71 22.03
C LEU A 282 -5.58 -20.33 23.01
N PHE A 283 -5.12 -20.65 24.22
CA PHE A 283 -5.93 -21.26 25.28
C PHE A 283 -6.78 -20.26 26.07
N ASN A 284 -6.85 -19.01 25.63
CA ASN A 284 -7.91 -18.08 26.07
C ASN A 284 -9.27 -18.45 25.47
N LEU A 285 -9.26 -19.24 24.39
CA LEU A 285 -10.43 -19.87 23.79
C LEU A 285 -10.52 -21.33 24.26
N SER A 286 -11.74 -21.86 24.33
CA SER A 286 -12.01 -23.30 24.44
C SER A 286 -11.59 -24.03 23.17
N VAL A 287 -11.45 -25.36 23.25
CA VAL A 287 -11.04 -26.18 22.10
C VAL A 287 -12.07 -26.10 20.98
N GLU A 288 -13.36 -26.05 21.33
CA GLU A 288 -14.49 -25.91 20.41
C GLU A 288 -14.47 -24.55 19.72
N GLU A 289 -14.18 -23.48 20.44
CA GLU A 289 -14.03 -22.13 19.88
C GLU A 289 -12.83 -22.05 18.94
N ILE A 290 -11.67 -22.63 19.31
CA ILE A 290 -10.49 -22.68 18.45
C ILE A 290 -10.82 -23.36 17.11
N ARG A 291 -11.52 -24.49 17.15
CA ARG A 291 -11.91 -25.21 15.93
C ARG A 291 -12.91 -24.40 15.09
N SER A 292 -13.85 -23.73 15.74
CA SER A 292 -14.82 -22.85 15.07
C SER A 292 -14.12 -21.69 14.35
N GLU A 293 -13.12 -21.07 14.98
CA GLU A 293 -12.29 -20.03 14.36
C GLU A 293 -11.52 -20.54 13.14
N TYR A 294 -10.91 -21.73 13.23
CA TYR A 294 -10.18 -22.31 12.09
C TYR A 294 -11.08 -22.57 10.88
N VAL A 295 -12.32 -23.03 11.11
CA VAL A 295 -13.32 -23.23 10.06
C VAL A 295 -13.77 -21.89 9.50
N LYS A 296 -14.07 -20.93 10.36
CA LYS A 296 -14.50 -19.58 9.99
C LYS A 296 -13.51 -18.89 9.05
N TYR A 297 -12.22 -18.97 9.36
CA TYR A 297 -11.16 -18.33 8.59
C TYR A 297 -10.53 -19.22 7.51
N LYS A 298 -10.98 -20.47 7.37
CA LYS A 298 -10.47 -21.46 6.40
C LYS A 298 -8.93 -21.52 6.39
N LEU A 299 -8.32 -21.60 7.58
CA LEU A 299 -6.86 -21.53 7.74
C LEU A 299 -6.19 -22.77 7.12
N SER A 300 -5.73 -22.65 5.87
CA SER A 300 -5.22 -23.78 5.07
C SER A 300 -3.71 -23.95 5.10
N SER A 301 -2.97 -22.96 5.62
CA SER A 301 -1.50 -22.96 5.66
C SER A 301 -0.96 -22.54 7.02
N VAL A 302 0.28 -22.96 7.30
CA VAL A 302 0.98 -22.61 8.55
C VAL A 302 1.19 -21.10 8.66
N THR A 303 1.49 -20.43 7.54
CA THR A 303 1.62 -18.96 7.51
C THR A 303 0.30 -18.27 7.83
N ALA A 304 -0.81 -18.72 7.24
CA ALA A 304 -2.14 -18.18 7.54
C ALA A 304 -2.51 -18.36 9.02
N TYR A 305 -2.20 -19.53 9.59
CA TYR A 305 -2.38 -19.79 11.02
C TYR A 305 -1.57 -18.84 11.90
N LEU A 306 -0.29 -18.63 11.60
CA LEU A 306 0.56 -17.75 12.39
C LEU A 306 0.14 -16.28 12.28
N ASP A 307 -0.25 -15.84 11.09
CA ASP A 307 -0.74 -14.49 10.88
C ASP A 307 -2.07 -14.27 11.61
N TRP A 308 -3.02 -15.22 11.53
CA TRP A 308 -4.25 -15.21 12.33
C TRP A 308 -3.95 -15.17 13.83
N PHE A 309 -3.08 -16.06 14.31
CA PHE A 309 -2.72 -16.12 15.71
C PHE A 309 -2.08 -14.81 16.16
N SER A 310 -1.28 -14.15 15.32
CA SER A 310 -0.71 -12.83 15.64
C SER A 310 -1.76 -11.73 15.85
N LEU A 311 -2.94 -11.86 15.22
CA LEU A 311 -4.08 -10.95 15.36
C LEU A 311 -4.90 -11.18 16.64
N THR A 312 -4.63 -12.25 17.39
CA THR A 312 -5.17 -12.45 18.74
C THR A 312 -4.24 -11.90 19.83
N GLN A 313 -3.02 -11.47 19.44
CA GLN A 313 -1.97 -10.98 20.32
C GLN A 313 -1.89 -9.46 20.32
N ASN A 314 -1.63 -8.85 21.49
CA ASN A 314 -1.37 -7.41 21.64
C ASN A 314 -2.40 -6.54 20.90
N VAL A 315 -3.68 -6.86 21.03
CA VAL A 315 -4.76 -6.23 20.27
C VAL A 315 -5.00 -4.75 20.64
N THR A 316 -4.41 -4.30 21.75
CA THR A 316 -4.49 -2.93 22.27
C THR A 316 -3.29 -2.06 21.92
N PHE A 317 -2.30 -2.58 21.18
CA PHE A 317 -1.07 -1.85 20.83
C PHE A 317 -0.94 -1.60 19.32
N PRO A 318 -0.27 -0.50 18.90
CA PRO A 318 0.00 -0.20 17.49
C PRO A 318 0.71 -1.34 16.75
N GLY A 319 0.53 -1.40 15.43
CA GLY A 319 1.04 -2.44 14.53
C GLY A 319 -0.02 -3.45 14.07
N MET A 320 -1.28 -3.29 14.46
CA MET A 320 -2.39 -4.15 14.06
C MET A 320 -2.68 -4.06 12.55
N GLY A 321 -2.57 -2.87 11.96
CA GLY A 321 -2.77 -2.69 10.52
C GLY A 321 -1.78 -3.53 9.70
N GLY A 322 -0.52 -3.57 10.12
CA GLY A 322 0.52 -4.40 9.48
C GLY A 322 0.25 -5.91 9.61
N LYS A 323 -0.26 -6.35 10.77
CA LYS A 323 -0.68 -7.75 10.97
C LYS A 323 -1.84 -8.13 10.06
N LEU A 324 -2.86 -7.27 9.96
CA LEU A 324 -4.01 -7.50 9.08
C LEU A 324 -3.61 -7.64 7.61
N LEU A 325 -2.66 -6.81 7.14
CA LEU A 325 -2.14 -6.91 5.77
C LEU A 325 -1.29 -8.17 5.53
N LYS A 326 -0.60 -8.71 6.55
CA LYS A 326 0.06 -10.02 6.45
C LYS A 326 -0.99 -11.13 6.32
N PHE A 327 -1.98 -11.11 7.20
CA PHE A 327 -3.08 -12.08 7.19
C PHE A 327 -3.87 -12.07 5.88
N LYS A 328 -4.15 -10.90 5.30
CA LYS A 328 -4.75 -10.79 3.96
C LYS A 328 -3.94 -11.54 2.90
N ARG A 329 -2.61 -11.41 2.93
CA ARG A 329 -1.72 -12.07 1.95
C ARG A 329 -1.67 -13.58 2.13
N SER A 330 -1.78 -14.09 3.35
CA SER A 330 -1.65 -15.52 3.65
C SER A 330 -2.98 -16.28 3.65
N ALA A 331 -4.08 -15.65 4.05
CA ALA A 331 -5.42 -16.27 4.18
C ALA A 331 -6.44 -15.78 3.13
N GLY A 332 -6.16 -14.69 2.42
CA GLY A 332 -7.03 -14.15 1.36
C GLY A 332 -8.06 -13.12 1.85
N ASP A 333 -8.82 -12.59 0.90
CA ASP A 333 -9.70 -11.43 1.09
C ASP A 333 -10.90 -11.71 2.00
N GLU A 334 -11.54 -12.89 1.88
CA GLU A 334 -12.69 -13.28 2.72
C GLU A 334 -12.32 -13.31 4.20
N ALA A 335 -11.24 -14.03 4.54
CA ALA A 335 -10.77 -14.18 5.92
C ALA A 335 -10.32 -12.83 6.50
N PHE A 336 -9.61 -12.04 5.71
CA PHE A 336 -9.24 -10.67 6.08
C PHE A 336 -10.45 -9.79 6.38
N ALA A 337 -11.45 -9.77 5.49
CA ALA A 337 -12.63 -8.92 5.64
C ALA A 337 -13.41 -9.28 6.91
N GLU A 338 -13.59 -10.58 7.17
CA GLU A 338 -14.25 -11.08 8.37
C GLU A 338 -13.50 -10.64 9.64
N ARG A 339 -12.19 -10.87 9.70
CA ARG A 339 -11.39 -10.53 10.90
C ARG A 339 -11.29 -9.02 11.12
N ALA A 340 -11.16 -8.25 10.05
CA ALA A 340 -11.12 -6.79 10.15
C ALA A 340 -12.43 -6.22 10.72
N LYS A 341 -13.59 -6.76 10.29
CA LYS A 341 -14.91 -6.36 10.83
C LYS A 341 -15.02 -6.65 12.32
N GLU A 342 -14.57 -7.82 12.78
CA GLU A 342 -14.57 -8.16 14.21
C GLU A 342 -13.73 -7.19 15.03
N LEU A 343 -12.48 -6.96 14.60
CA LEU A 343 -11.58 -6.06 15.30
C LEU A 343 -12.15 -4.64 15.31
N PHE A 344 -12.69 -4.17 14.19
CA PHE A 344 -13.29 -2.84 14.09
C PHE A 344 -14.51 -2.65 15.01
N LYS A 345 -15.34 -3.68 15.18
CA LYS A 345 -16.51 -3.63 16.08
C LYS A 345 -16.12 -3.59 17.57
N ASN A 346 -14.97 -4.12 17.92
CA ASN A 346 -14.55 -4.28 19.31
C ASN A 346 -13.70 -3.11 19.86
N ILE A 347 -13.59 -1.99 19.13
CA ILE A 347 -12.75 -0.85 19.53
C ILE A 347 -13.61 0.35 19.94
N ASP A 348 -13.95 0.35 21.23
CA ASP A 348 -14.78 1.36 21.87
C ASP A 348 -14.03 2.25 22.90
N ASP A 349 -12.73 2.01 23.12
CA ASP A 349 -11.92 2.77 24.09
C ASP A 349 -11.09 3.88 23.40
N GLU A 350 -11.12 5.10 23.96
CA GLU A 350 -10.26 6.23 23.55
C GLU A 350 -8.77 5.90 23.66
N SER A 351 -8.37 4.99 24.57
CA SER A 351 -6.98 4.53 24.70
C SER A 351 -6.48 3.76 23.48
N MET A 352 -7.39 3.27 22.62
CA MET A 352 -7.09 2.49 21.43
C MET A 352 -7.17 3.30 20.13
N ASN A 353 -7.18 4.64 20.19
CA ASN A 353 -7.33 5.50 19.01
C ASN A 353 -6.31 5.22 17.90
N GLU A 354 -5.04 4.95 18.24
CA GLU A 354 -4.01 4.62 17.24
C GLU A 354 -4.30 3.28 16.54
N VAL A 355 -4.70 2.26 17.31
CA VAL A 355 -5.05 0.93 16.78
C VAL A 355 -6.32 1.02 15.91
N LYS A 356 -7.31 1.80 16.37
CA LYS A 356 -8.54 2.09 15.63
C LYS A 356 -8.22 2.73 14.29
N PHE A 357 -7.33 3.73 14.29
CA PHE A 357 -6.90 4.40 13.09
C PHE A 357 -6.20 3.45 12.11
N GLU A 358 -5.28 2.59 12.58
CA GLU A 358 -4.61 1.61 11.73
C GLU A 358 -5.58 0.61 11.08
N ILE A 359 -6.53 0.06 11.85
CA ILE A 359 -7.53 -0.88 11.34
C ILE A 359 -8.45 -0.17 10.35
N THR A 360 -8.96 1.02 10.71
CA THR A 360 -9.82 1.81 9.84
C THR A 360 -9.12 2.14 8.54
N LYS A 361 -7.85 2.56 8.60
CA LYS A 361 -7.03 2.81 7.41
C LYS A 361 -6.93 1.58 6.54
N VAL A 362 -6.59 0.42 7.09
CA VAL A 362 -6.42 -0.82 6.31
C VAL A 362 -7.76 -1.28 5.71
N MET A 363 -8.87 -1.14 6.44
CA MET A 363 -10.20 -1.42 5.91
C MET A 363 -10.57 -0.45 4.79
N TYR A 364 -10.37 0.85 5.01
CA TYR A 364 -10.60 1.90 4.02
C TYR A 364 -9.72 1.73 2.78
N ASP A 365 -8.48 1.28 2.96
CA ASP A 365 -7.58 1.01 1.85
C ASP A 365 -8.07 -0.14 0.96
N ASN A 366 -8.94 -1.00 1.49
CA ASN A 366 -9.56 -2.16 0.85
C ASN A 366 -11.10 -2.04 0.87
N ILE A 367 -11.63 -0.82 0.74
CA ILE A 367 -13.06 -0.51 0.96
C ILE A 367 -14.02 -1.35 0.11
N GLU A 368 -13.58 -1.84 -1.05
CA GLU A 368 -14.35 -2.71 -1.94
C GLU A 368 -14.76 -4.04 -1.26
N LEU A 369 -14.03 -4.49 -0.24
CA LEU A 369 -14.37 -5.66 0.58
C LEU A 369 -15.41 -5.36 1.67
N PHE A 370 -15.77 -4.08 1.84
CA PHE A 370 -16.65 -3.58 2.91
C PHE A 370 -17.78 -2.69 2.37
N PRO A 371 -18.56 -3.11 1.36
CA PRO A 371 -19.55 -2.25 0.70
C PRO A 371 -20.61 -1.70 1.66
N GLU A 372 -20.98 -2.45 2.69
CA GLU A 372 -21.97 -2.03 3.70
C GLU A 372 -21.44 -1.01 4.72
N GLU A 373 -20.11 -0.91 4.86
CA GLU A 373 -19.44 -0.04 5.83
C GLU A 373 -18.82 1.19 5.18
N THR A 374 -18.95 1.36 3.85
CA THR A 374 -18.33 2.43 3.05
C THR A 374 -18.54 3.81 3.65
N LYS A 375 -19.79 4.18 3.99
CA LYS A 375 -20.09 5.48 4.60
C LYS A 375 -19.41 5.65 5.96
N LYS A 376 -19.57 4.65 6.83
CA LYS A 376 -19.03 4.69 8.20
C LYS A 376 -17.50 4.76 8.21
N LEU A 377 -16.85 3.94 7.39
CA LEU A 377 -15.38 3.93 7.24
C LEU A 377 -14.88 5.27 6.68
N THR A 378 -15.54 5.81 5.65
CA THR A 378 -15.20 7.13 5.09
C THR A 378 -15.32 8.22 6.15
N GLU A 379 -16.43 8.28 6.88
CA GLU A 379 -16.63 9.29 7.91
C GLU A 379 -15.53 9.26 8.99
N ILE A 380 -15.23 8.07 9.53
CA ILE A 380 -14.26 7.89 10.60
C ILE A 380 -12.85 8.21 10.10
N TYR A 381 -12.44 7.59 8.99
CA TYR A 381 -11.08 7.75 8.47
C TYR A 381 -10.78 9.20 8.08
N VAL A 382 -11.70 9.86 7.37
CA VAL A 382 -11.54 11.27 6.97
C VAL A 382 -11.51 12.19 8.18
N THR A 383 -12.42 11.99 9.16
CA THR A 383 -12.39 12.73 10.43
C THR A 383 -11.02 12.63 11.10
N ASP A 384 -10.49 11.42 11.22
CA ASP A 384 -9.23 11.18 11.94
C ASP A 384 -8.02 11.74 11.19
N CYS A 385 -7.98 11.62 9.86
CA CYS A 385 -6.94 12.25 9.04
C CYS A 385 -6.94 13.78 9.19
N ILE A 386 -8.12 14.41 9.20
CA ILE A 386 -8.24 15.86 9.39
C ILE A 386 -7.75 16.27 10.79
N LYS A 387 -8.15 15.53 11.84
CA LYS A 387 -7.67 15.79 13.21
C LYS A 387 -6.16 15.69 13.32
N LYS A 388 -5.56 14.63 12.78
CA LYS A 388 -4.09 14.44 12.77
C LYS A 388 -3.37 15.58 12.04
N LEU A 389 -3.89 16.02 10.90
CA LEU A 389 -3.36 17.20 10.19
C LEU A 389 -3.48 18.48 11.03
N CYS A 390 -4.59 18.65 11.76
CA CYS A 390 -4.80 19.77 12.67
C CYS A 390 -3.84 19.75 13.88
N GLU A 391 -3.44 18.56 14.34
CA GLU A 391 -2.45 18.35 15.41
C GLU A 391 -0.99 18.52 14.92
N GLY A 392 -0.78 18.75 13.63
CA GLY A 392 0.54 18.99 13.04
C GLY A 392 1.24 17.73 12.53
N GLU A 393 0.60 16.57 12.54
CA GLU A 393 1.12 15.37 11.90
C GLU A 393 1.16 15.55 10.37
N ASN A 394 2.12 14.90 9.71
CA ASN A 394 2.15 14.84 8.25
C ASN A 394 1.35 13.62 7.78
N TYR A 395 0.21 13.86 7.14
CA TYR A 395 -0.61 12.81 6.56
C TYR A 395 -1.00 13.17 5.14
N ASP A 396 -0.97 12.19 4.23
CA ASP A 396 -1.46 12.38 2.87
C ASP A 396 -2.95 12.02 2.82
N ILE A 397 -3.79 13.06 2.83
CA ILE A 397 -5.26 12.95 2.67
C ILE A 397 -5.68 13.15 1.21
N GLU A 398 -4.79 13.56 0.32
CA GLU A 398 -5.14 13.91 -1.06
C GLU A 398 -5.60 12.68 -1.86
N SER A 399 -5.14 11.49 -1.46
CA SER A 399 -5.47 10.19 -2.06
C SER A 399 -6.61 9.42 -1.37
N ILE A 400 -7.36 10.07 -0.45
CA ILE A 400 -8.46 9.41 0.26
C ILE A 400 -9.57 8.96 -0.68
N VAL A 401 -9.96 9.80 -1.64
CA VAL A 401 -10.96 9.41 -2.64
C VAL A 401 -10.25 8.55 -3.67
N LYS A 402 -10.40 7.22 -3.55
CA LYS A 402 -9.77 6.29 -4.47
C LYS A 402 -10.64 6.17 -5.71
N ALA A 403 -10.04 6.28 -6.90
CA ALA A 403 -10.67 5.91 -8.15
C ALA A 403 -11.11 4.43 -8.08
N SER A 404 -12.36 4.21 -7.71
CA SER A 404 -12.92 2.91 -7.33
C SER A 404 -14.43 2.95 -7.52
N ASN A 405 -15.08 1.78 -7.47
CA ASN A 405 -16.55 1.71 -7.54
C ASN A 405 -17.26 2.44 -6.38
N SER A 406 -16.53 2.76 -5.30
CA SER A 406 -17.06 3.45 -4.12
C SER A 406 -16.88 4.98 -4.14
N GLU A 407 -16.22 5.53 -5.18
CA GLU A 407 -15.87 6.95 -5.25
C GLU A 407 -17.08 7.89 -5.05
N GLY A 408 -18.20 7.61 -5.73
CA GLY A 408 -19.41 8.42 -5.60
C GLY A 408 -19.99 8.42 -4.18
N GLU A 409 -20.01 7.26 -3.51
CA GLU A 409 -20.52 7.14 -2.15
C GLU A 409 -19.57 7.79 -1.12
N GLN A 410 -18.26 7.69 -1.32
CA GLN A 410 -17.25 8.38 -0.52
C GLN A 410 -17.44 9.89 -0.61
N ILE A 411 -17.56 10.44 -1.83
CA ILE A 411 -17.76 11.86 -2.06
C ILE A 411 -19.05 12.35 -1.40
N GLU A 412 -20.18 11.64 -1.57
CA GLU A 412 -21.43 12.02 -0.90
C GLU A 412 -21.31 12.01 0.62
N THR A 413 -20.65 11.00 1.19
CA THR A 413 -20.43 10.93 2.64
C THR A 413 -19.59 12.11 3.15
N ILE A 414 -18.56 12.50 2.40
CA ILE A 414 -17.72 13.64 2.73
C ILE A 414 -18.51 14.95 2.64
N LYS A 415 -19.38 15.09 1.63
CA LYS A 415 -20.28 16.26 1.48
C LYS A 415 -21.22 16.40 2.67
N GLU A 416 -21.86 15.31 3.09
CA GLU A 416 -22.75 15.28 4.25
C GLU A 416 -22.04 15.71 5.55
N ASN A 417 -20.76 15.36 5.69
CA ASN A 417 -19.94 15.66 6.88
C ASN A 417 -19.09 16.94 6.77
N LEU A 418 -19.10 17.63 5.63
CA LEU A 418 -18.28 18.83 5.39
C LEU A 418 -18.43 19.90 6.49
N PRO A 419 -19.63 20.24 7.01
CA PRO A 419 -19.76 21.19 8.11
C PRO A 419 -18.95 20.80 9.36
N ARG A 420 -18.96 19.51 9.71
CA ARG A 420 -18.22 18.99 10.87
C ARG A 420 -16.72 19.08 10.64
N TYR A 421 -16.24 18.76 9.44
CA TYR A 421 -14.83 18.90 9.08
C TYR A 421 -14.36 20.35 9.18
N MET A 422 -15.14 21.30 8.69
CA MET A 422 -14.84 22.73 8.79
C MET A 422 -14.77 23.19 10.26
N ASP A 423 -15.66 22.70 11.12
CA ASP A 423 -15.64 23.01 12.55
C ASP A 423 -14.38 22.45 13.26
N ILE A 424 -13.91 21.25 12.88
CA ILE A 424 -12.65 20.70 13.40
C ILE A 424 -11.47 21.59 12.99
N ILE A 425 -11.38 21.94 11.71
CA ILE A 425 -10.30 22.76 11.16
C ILE A 425 -10.27 24.14 11.85
N TYR A 426 -11.43 24.76 12.04
CA TYR A 426 -11.54 26.08 12.68
C TYR A 426 -10.86 26.14 14.05
N ASN A 427 -10.98 25.07 14.84
CA ASN A 427 -10.44 25.05 16.20
C ASN A 427 -8.91 24.95 16.26
N SER A 428 -8.25 24.65 15.14
CA SER A 428 -6.80 24.41 15.07
C SER A 428 -6.09 25.19 13.96
N ILE A 429 -6.81 26.03 13.21
CA ILE A 429 -6.29 26.72 12.04
C ILE A 429 -5.14 27.69 12.35
N ASP A 430 -5.17 28.33 13.51
CA ASP A 430 -4.14 29.27 13.95
C ASP A 430 -2.80 28.58 14.27
N SER A 431 -2.86 27.37 14.86
CA SER A 431 -1.69 26.57 15.22
C SER A 431 -1.17 25.70 14.07
N MET A 432 -1.94 25.56 12.99
CA MET A 432 -1.61 24.67 11.88
C MET A 432 -0.49 25.25 10.99
N GLY A 433 0.52 24.42 10.69
CA GLY A 433 1.59 24.80 9.77
C GLY A 433 1.11 24.97 8.32
N ALA A 434 1.80 25.84 7.55
CA ALA A 434 1.45 26.15 6.16
C ALA A 434 1.37 24.91 5.25
N LYS A 435 2.21 23.89 5.50
CA LYS A 435 2.18 22.61 4.79
C LYS A 435 0.84 21.88 4.97
N ASN A 436 0.35 21.76 6.21
CA ASN A 436 -0.90 21.05 6.50
C ASN A 436 -2.12 21.85 5.99
N LYS A 437 -2.06 23.18 6.06
CA LYS A 437 -3.08 24.05 5.42
C LYS A 437 -3.17 23.79 3.91
N HIS A 438 -2.02 23.64 3.25
CA HIS A 438 -1.98 23.32 1.82
C HIS A 438 -2.59 21.95 1.50
N ILE A 439 -2.22 20.91 2.25
CA ILE A 439 -2.76 19.56 2.10
C ILE A 439 -4.29 19.56 2.24
N LEU A 440 -4.84 20.25 3.26
CA LEU A 440 -6.29 20.38 3.44
C LEU A 440 -6.96 21.14 2.29
N MET A 441 -6.32 22.18 1.76
CA MET A 441 -6.86 22.90 0.60
C MET A 441 -6.91 22.05 -0.65
N ASN A 442 -5.89 21.24 -0.92
CA ASN A 442 -5.89 20.33 -2.04
C ASN A 442 -6.98 19.26 -1.89
N PHE A 443 -7.16 18.73 -0.68
CA PHE A 443 -8.27 17.83 -0.37
C PHE A 443 -9.63 18.50 -0.64
N LEU A 444 -9.86 19.72 -0.14
CA LEU A 444 -11.11 20.46 -0.39
C LEU A 444 -11.33 20.76 -1.88
N ALA A 445 -10.27 21.08 -2.65
CA ALA A 445 -10.35 21.27 -4.09
C ALA A 445 -10.73 19.96 -4.83
N HIS A 446 -10.22 18.82 -4.36
CA HIS A 446 -10.63 17.53 -4.90
C HIS A 446 -12.11 17.26 -4.62
N ILE A 447 -12.58 17.50 -3.40
CA ILE A 447 -13.99 17.32 -3.04
C ILE A 447 -14.92 18.28 -3.79
N LYS A 448 -14.51 19.54 -4.01
CA LYS A 448 -15.24 20.51 -4.82
C LYS A 448 -15.55 19.95 -6.21
N ARG A 449 -14.52 19.42 -6.88
CA ARG A 449 -14.62 18.87 -8.23
C ARG A 449 -15.39 17.55 -8.27
N GLY A 450 -15.04 16.60 -7.40
CA GLY A 450 -15.71 15.32 -7.31
C GLY A 450 -17.19 15.43 -6.93
N GLY A 451 -17.52 16.41 -6.08
CA GLY A 451 -18.89 16.71 -5.67
C GLY A 451 -19.70 17.55 -6.66
N GLY A 452 -19.11 17.99 -7.78
CA GLY A 452 -19.79 18.77 -8.81
C GLY A 452 -20.15 20.21 -8.41
N TYR A 453 -19.40 20.83 -7.50
CA TYR A 453 -19.64 22.21 -7.08
C TYR A 453 -19.03 23.22 -8.06
N GLU A 454 -19.85 24.14 -8.55
CA GLU A 454 -19.42 25.20 -9.47
C GLU A 454 -18.47 26.20 -8.79
N SER A 455 -18.78 26.63 -7.57
CA SER A 455 -17.99 27.61 -6.81
C SER A 455 -17.63 27.14 -5.40
N TRP A 456 -16.61 27.75 -4.79
CA TRP A 456 -16.27 27.54 -3.37
C TRP A 456 -17.42 27.96 -2.46
N ARG A 457 -18.14 29.02 -2.83
CA ARG A 457 -19.31 29.51 -2.10
C ARG A 457 -20.44 28.47 -2.05
N ASP A 458 -20.68 27.79 -3.16
CA ASP A 458 -21.70 26.74 -3.26
C ASP A 458 -21.34 25.56 -2.36
N MET A 459 -20.08 25.13 -2.39
CA MET A 459 -19.58 24.06 -1.53
C MET A 459 -19.71 24.40 -0.04
N MET A 460 -19.44 25.65 0.34
CA MET A 460 -19.54 26.10 1.73
C MET A 460 -20.98 26.44 2.17
N GLY A 461 -21.98 26.27 1.29
CA GLY A 461 -23.39 26.55 1.58
C GLY A 461 -23.66 28.00 1.98
N GLY A 462 -22.83 28.94 1.52
CA GLY A 462 -22.94 30.37 1.84
C GLY A 462 -22.68 30.73 3.32
N LYS A 463 -22.20 29.80 4.15
CA LYS A 463 -21.92 30.07 5.57
C LYS A 463 -20.64 30.91 5.71
N ARG A 464 -20.78 32.15 6.19
CA ARG A 464 -19.67 33.11 6.38
C ARG A 464 -18.49 32.52 7.18
N LYS A 465 -18.78 31.72 8.22
CA LYS A 465 -17.77 31.02 9.03
C LYS A 465 -16.88 30.10 8.18
N HIS A 466 -17.48 29.25 7.35
CA HIS A 466 -16.75 28.28 6.52
C HIS A 466 -15.93 28.95 5.43
N ILE A 467 -16.46 30.03 4.86
CA ILE A 467 -15.72 30.85 3.88
C ILE A 467 -14.49 31.47 4.55
N SER A 468 -14.60 31.98 5.80
CA SER A 468 -13.43 32.50 6.53
C SER A 468 -12.33 31.45 6.71
N ILE A 469 -12.71 30.23 7.11
CA ILE A 469 -11.78 29.10 7.29
C ILE A 469 -11.09 28.77 5.97
N LEU A 470 -11.85 28.68 4.87
CA LEU A 470 -11.30 28.45 3.53
C LEU A 470 -10.25 29.50 3.17
N LEU A 471 -10.52 30.78 3.45
CA LEU A 471 -9.61 31.88 3.12
C LEU A 471 -8.33 31.82 3.95
N GLU A 472 -8.42 31.46 5.21
CA GLU A 472 -7.24 31.27 6.07
C GLU A 472 -6.38 30.07 5.65
N LEU A 473 -7.01 29.00 5.17
CA LEU A 473 -6.31 27.86 4.58
C LEU A 473 -5.66 28.23 3.23
N ALA A 474 -6.30 29.08 2.43
CA ALA A 474 -5.84 29.52 1.11
C ALA A 474 -4.75 30.60 1.16
N ALA A 475 -4.75 31.47 2.19
CA ALA A 475 -3.82 32.60 2.27
C ALA A 475 -2.33 32.20 2.16
N PRO A 476 -1.83 31.12 2.82
CA PRO A 476 -0.46 30.66 2.62
C PRO A 476 -0.15 30.30 1.16
N ILE A 477 -1.10 29.69 0.45
CA ILE A 477 -0.93 29.31 -0.96
C ILE A 477 -0.76 30.56 -1.83
N VAL A 478 -1.60 31.57 -1.61
CA VAL A 478 -1.55 32.84 -2.37
C VAL A 478 -0.28 33.65 -2.04
N ILE A 479 0.08 33.75 -0.76
CA ILE A 479 1.22 34.54 -0.28
C ILE A 479 2.56 33.91 -0.65
N THR A 480 2.69 32.59 -0.58
CA THR A 480 3.99 31.92 -0.71
C THR A 480 4.17 31.15 -2.01
N GLY A 481 3.09 30.89 -2.75
CA GLY A 481 3.11 30.07 -3.98
C GLY A 481 3.55 28.62 -3.76
N TYR A 482 3.87 28.21 -2.53
CA TYR A 482 4.31 26.86 -2.16
C TYR A 482 5.33 26.24 -3.13
N GLY A 483 6.47 26.93 -3.34
CA GLY A 483 7.55 26.44 -4.22
C GLY A 483 7.48 26.96 -5.66
N VAL A 484 6.42 27.67 -6.02
CA VAL A 484 6.33 28.54 -7.21
C VAL A 484 6.14 30.00 -6.80
N ASN A 485 6.03 30.90 -7.79
CA ASN A 485 5.81 32.32 -7.53
C ASN A 485 4.47 32.55 -6.82
N THR A 486 4.39 33.64 -6.05
CA THR A 486 3.13 34.11 -5.44
C THR A 486 2.02 34.24 -6.51
N PHE A 487 0.77 33.94 -6.15
CA PHE A 487 -0.37 33.94 -7.08
C PHE A 487 -0.24 32.96 -8.27
N SER A 488 0.49 31.86 -8.10
CA SER A 488 0.52 30.77 -9.08
C SER A 488 -0.54 29.72 -8.77
N VAL A 489 -1.08 29.08 -9.81
CA VAL A 489 -2.01 27.97 -9.67
C VAL A 489 -1.26 26.74 -9.12
N PRO A 490 -1.70 26.15 -7.99
CA PRO A 490 -1.10 24.92 -7.50
C PRO A 490 -1.27 23.75 -8.49
N PRO A 491 -0.36 22.76 -8.48
CA PRO A 491 -0.50 21.57 -9.29
C PRO A 491 -1.87 20.89 -9.08
N GLY A 492 -2.57 20.62 -10.18
CA GLY A 492 -3.87 19.98 -10.13
C GLY A 492 -5.05 20.91 -9.84
N TRP A 493 -4.85 22.22 -9.68
CA TRP A 493 -5.92 23.22 -9.62
C TRP A 493 -6.21 23.81 -11.00
N SER A 494 -7.42 24.33 -11.18
CA SER A 494 -7.82 25.18 -12.30
C SER A 494 -7.51 26.65 -12.02
N GLU A 495 -7.34 27.44 -13.08
CA GLU A 495 -7.18 28.90 -12.96
C GLU A 495 -8.42 29.56 -12.31
N GLU A 496 -9.63 29.07 -12.61
CA GLU A 496 -10.88 29.57 -12.02
C GLU A 496 -10.91 29.43 -10.49
N GLU A 497 -10.43 28.30 -9.94
CA GLU A 497 -10.38 28.08 -8.49
C GLU A 497 -9.47 29.09 -7.78
N LEU A 498 -8.35 29.48 -8.43
CA LEU A 498 -7.46 30.51 -7.92
C LEU A 498 -8.09 31.90 -8.03
N TYR A 499 -8.75 32.21 -9.15
CA TYR A 499 -9.40 33.51 -9.36
C TYR A 499 -10.50 33.78 -8.33
N GLU A 500 -11.34 32.79 -8.04
CA GLU A 500 -12.40 32.91 -7.04
C GLU A 500 -11.81 33.19 -5.64
N LEU A 501 -10.72 32.50 -5.27
CA LEU A 501 -10.05 32.73 -3.98
C LEU A 501 -9.37 34.09 -3.91
N ILE A 502 -8.70 34.54 -4.97
CA ILE A 502 -8.11 35.88 -5.03
C ILE A 502 -9.19 36.95 -4.85
N ALA A 503 -10.35 36.76 -5.49
CA ALA A 503 -11.46 37.69 -5.35
C ALA A 503 -11.98 37.78 -3.91
N TYR A 504 -12.13 36.63 -3.25
CA TYR A 504 -12.56 36.60 -1.85
C TYR A 504 -11.52 37.16 -0.89
N ILE A 505 -10.24 36.84 -1.08
CA ILE A 505 -9.16 37.35 -0.24
C ILE A 505 -9.05 38.87 -0.38
N GLU A 506 -9.14 39.41 -1.60
CA GLU A 506 -9.13 40.86 -1.85
C GLU A 506 -10.25 41.56 -1.06
N ALA A 507 -11.46 41.02 -1.12
CA ALA A 507 -12.63 41.62 -0.49
C ALA A 507 -12.65 41.48 1.05
N SER A 508 -11.90 40.53 1.62
CA SER A 508 -12.00 40.18 3.04
C SER A 508 -10.73 40.43 3.86
N THR A 509 -9.56 40.59 3.24
CA THR A 509 -8.29 40.66 3.98
C THR A 509 -8.03 42.04 4.58
N GLU A 510 -7.58 42.08 5.83
CA GLU A 510 -7.07 43.31 6.46
C GLU A 510 -5.56 43.51 6.21
N ASP A 511 -4.87 42.50 5.66
CA ASP A 511 -3.47 42.63 5.28
C ASP A 511 -3.35 43.48 4.03
N ARG A 512 -2.89 44.73 4.22
CA ARG A 512 -2.70 45.71 3.15
C ARG A 512 -1.76 45.21 2.05
N ARG A 513 -0.73 44.41 2.39
CA ARG A 513 0.22 43.88 1.40
C ARG A 513 -0.44 42.80 0.55
N LEU A 514 -1.22 41.91 1.18
CA LEU A 514 -1.96 40.86 0.48
C LEU A 514 -3.08 41.44 -0.39
N SER A 515 -3.86 42.39 0.14
CA SER A 515 -4.89 43.13 -0.61
C SER A 515 -4.31 43.82 -1.84
N LEU A 516 -3.21 44.58 -1.69
CA LEU A 516 -2.53 45.22 -2.83
C LEU A 516 -2.00 44.19 -3.85
N GLY A 517 -1.52 43.04 -3.39
CA GLY A 517 -1.10 41.94 -4.25
C GLY A 517 -2.26 41.35 -5.07
N CYS A 518 -3.42 41.12 -4.44
CA CYS A 518 -4.61 40.64 -5.12
C CYS A 518 -5.12 41.66 -6.14
N VAL A 519 -5.22 42.94 -5.77
CA VAL A 519 -5.62 44.02 -6.69
C VAL A 519 -4.68 44.12 -7.89
N LYS A 520 -3.37 43.98 -7.68
CA LYS A 520 -2.38 43.94 -8.76
C LYS A 520 -2.65 42.76 -9.69
N TYR A 521 -2.83 41.56 -9.15
CA TYR A 521 -3.11 40.36 -9.92
C TYR A 521 -4.39 40.51 -10.76
N ILE A 522 -5.47 41.02 -10.16
CA ILE A 522 -6.74 41.31 -10.83
C ILE A 522 -6.55 42.31 -11.98
N THR A 523 -5.73 43.35 -11.77
CA THR A 523 -5.46 44.38 -12.80
C THR A 523 -4.57 43.87 -13.93
N GLU A 524 -3.69 42.91 -13.66
CA GLU A 524 -2.77 42.31 -14.64
C GLU A 524 -3.44 41.25 -15.52
N HIS A 525 -4.55 40.65 -15.05
CA HIS A 525 -5.38 39.69 -15.79
C HIS A 525 -6.68 40.38 -16.24
N ASP A 526 -6.54 41.39 -17.12
CA ASP A 526 -7.65 42.19 -17.65
C ASP A 526 -8.53 41.44 -18.67
N ASP A 527 -8.12 40.23 -19.03
CA ASP A 527 -8.83 39.27 -19.87
C ASP A 527 -9.81 38.38 -19.11
N VAL A 528 -9.74 38.36 -17.77
CA VAL A 528 -10.65 37.58 -16.91
C VAL A 528 -11.90 38.41 -16.59
N ASP A 529 -13.08 37.78 -16.69
CA ASP A 529 -14.35 38.38 -16.29
C ASP A 529 -14.52 38.36 -14.76
N TRP A 530 -13.88 39.33 -14.10
CA TRP A 530 -13.91 39.48 -12.63
C TRP A 530 -15.29 39.82 -12.06
N GLU A 531 -16.24 40.27 -12.88
CA GLU A 531 -17.62 40.52 -12.44
C GLU A 531 -18.31 39.22 -12.01
N ARG A 532 -17.95 38.07 -12.62
CA ARG A 532 -18.42 36.73 -12.22
C ARG A 532 -18.12 36.41 -10.74
N TYR A 533 -17.03 36.98 -10.21
CA TYR A 533 -16.62 36.79 -8.81
C TYR A 533 -17.00 37.96 -7.90
N GLY A 534 -17.79 38.92 -8.40
CA GLY A 534 -18.30 40.06 -7.63
C GLY A 534 -17.36 41.26 -7.55
N ILE A 535 -16.28 41.30 -8.33
CA ILE A 535 -15.36 42.44 -8.39
C ILE A 535 -15.74 43.33 -9.56
N THR A 536 -16.12 44.59 -9.26
CA THR A 536 -16.32 45.62 -10.28
C THR A 536 -15.03 46.41 -10.48
N ILE A 537 -14.34 46.22 -11.60
CA ILE A 537 -13.09 46.96 -11.91
C ILE A 537 -13.45 48.39 -12.36
N ALA A 538 -13.81 49.24 -11.41
CA ALA A 538 -13.83 50.67 -11.65
C ALA A 538 -12.38 51.16 -11.76
N HIS A 539 -11.95 51.57 -12.96
CA HIS A 539 -10.62 52.17 -13.17
C HIS A 539 -10.44 53.35 -12.21
N ARG A 540 -9.70 53.16 -11.10
CA ARG A 540 -9.48 54.20 -10.08
C ARG A 540 -8.80 55.41 -10.75
N LYS A 541 -9.46 56.56 -10.73
CA LYS A 541 -8.86 57.84 -11.10
C LYS A 541 -7.79 58.19 -10.06
N LYS A 542 -6.54 58.38 -10.47
CA LYS A 542 -5.43 58.75 -9.56
C LYS A 542 -5.75 60.04 -8.81
N MET A 543 -5.40 60.09 -7.53
CA MET A 543 -5.57 61.28 -6.68
C MET A 543 -4.58 62.38 -7.11
N PRO A 544 -4.88 63.68 -6.91
CA PRO A 544 -3.99 64.78 -7.32
C PRO A 544 -2.54 64.64 -6.79
N MET A 545 -2.38 64.15 -5.56
CA MET A 545 -1.07 63.91 -4.94
C MET A 545 -0.28 62.79 -5.64
N GLU A 546 -0.94 61.70 -6.04
CA GLU A 546 -0.33 60.61 -6.81
C GLU A 546 0.10 61.09 -8.21
N VAL A 547 -0.70 61.96 -8.84
CA VAL A 547 -0.37 62.58 -10.12
C VAL A 547 0.85 63.50 -10.00
N GLU A 548 0.98 64.21 -8.88
CA GLU A 548 2.11 65.11 -8.62
C GLU A 548 3.41 64.35 -8.31
N GLU A 549 3.33 63.27 -7.53
CA GLU A 549 4.45 62.33 -7.28
C GLU A 549 4.93 61.68 -8.58
N ASP A 550 4.00 61.17 -9.39
CA ASP A 550 4.29 60.61 -10.71
C ASP A 550 4.98 61.64 -11.60
N SER A 551 4.46 62.87 -11.64
CA SER A 551 5.05 63.97 -12.41
C SER A 551 6.46 64.34 -11.93
N ALA A 552 6.70 64.34 -10.61
CA ALA A 552 8.02 64.60 -10.05
C ALA A 552 9.01 63.49 -10.40
N LYS A 553 8.57 62.23 -10.37
CA LYS A 553 9.36 61.06 -10.73
C LYS A 553 9.73 61.05 -12.21
N ILE A 554 8.75 61.32 -13.09
CA ILE A 554 8.98 61.50 -14.54
C ILE A 554 10.04 62.58 -14.76
N ARG A 555 9.91 63.76 -14.13
CA ARG A 555 10.90 64.85 -14.25
C ARG A 555 12.31 64.41 -13.84
N ARG A 556 12.45 63.61 -12.78
CA ARG A 556 13.75 63.07 -12.33
C ARG A 556 14.37 62.11 -13.36
N LEU A 557 13.59 61.15 -13.85
CA LEU A 557 14.05 60.19 -14.88
C LEU A 557 14.50 60.94 -16.15
N LEU A 558 13.68 61.90 -16.60
CA LEU A 558 13.96 62.73 -17.77
C LEU A 558 15.21 63.59 -17.61
N THR A 559 15.47 64.12 -16.42
CA THR A 559 16.65 64.95 -16.16
C THR A 559 17.94 64.14 -16.27
N LYS A 560 17.95 62.89 -15.78
CA LYS A 560 19.12 61.99 -15.82
C LYS A 560 19.56 61.65 -17.25
N VAL A 561 18.59 61.43 -18.15
CA VAL A 561 18.84 61.05 -19.55
C VAL A 561 19.00 62.28 -20.45
N GLY A 562 18.17 63.31 -20.24
CA GLY A 562 18.12 64.55 -21.01
C GLY A 562 17.61 64.42 -22.45
N TYR A 563 17.26 65.56 -23.05
CA TYR A 563 16.48 65.63 -24.29
C TYR A 563 17.30 65.57 -25.59
N GLU A 564 18.50 66.14 -25.60
CA GLU A 564 19.28 66.31 -26.83
C GLU A 564 19.70 64.95 -27.40
N PRO A 565 19.29 64.62 -28.63
CA PRO A 565 19.66 63.35 -29.25
C PRO A 565 21.18 63.27 -29.43
N TYR A 566 21.77 62.12 -29.05
CA TYR A 566 23.21 61.86 -29.05
C TYR A 566 24.07 62.67 -28.07
N GLN A 567 23.45 63.43 -27.17
CA GLN A 567 24.15 64.14 -26.10
C GLN A 567 23.58 63.70 -24.73
N ARG A 568 24.39 63.83 -23.67
CA ARG A 568 24.13 63.27 -22.31
C ARG A 568 24.09 61.73 -22.25
N ASN A 569 23.54 61.18 -21.16
CA ASN A 569 23.43 59.74 -20.84
C ASN A 569 22.36 59.03 -21.68
N THR A 570 22.43 57.69 -21.77
CA THR A 570 21.44 56.81 -22.43
C THR A 570 20.30 56.43 -21.49
N TYR A 571 19.20 55.89 -22.04
CA TYR A 571 18.12 55.31 -21.22
C TYR A 571 18.57 54.09 -20.41
N GLU A 572 19.70 53.46 -20.75
CA GLU A 572 20.26 52.37 -19.95
C GLU A 572 20.67 52.81 -18.53
N VAL A 573 21.05 54.10 -18.36
CA VAL A 573 21.48 54.64 -17.05
C VAL A 573 20.34 54.62 -16.02
N ILE A 574 19.08 54.65 -16.45
CA ILE A 574 17.92 54.57 -15.57
C ILE A 574 17.31 53.16 -15.49
N LYS A 575 17.95 52.15 -16.09
CA LYS A 575 17.40 50.78 -16.11
C LYS A 575 17.15 50.21 -14.73
N ARG A 576 18.07 50.42 -13.77
CA ARG A 576 17.86 49.99 -12.37
C ARG A 576 16.66 50.69 -11.72
N ASP A 577 16.49 51.98 -11.97
CA ASP A 577 15.33 52.74 -11.47
C ASP A 577 14.03 52.23 -12.10
N VAL A 578 14.05 51.89 -13.39
CA VAL A 578 12.88 51.32 -14.11
C VAL A 578 12.56 49.90 -13.65
N MET A 579 13.58 49.07 -13.36
CA MET A 579 13.37 47.72 -12.82
C MET A 579 12.78 47.79 -11.42
N ALA A 580 13.34 48.65 -10.54
CA ALA A 580 12.78 48.90 -9.22
C ALA A 580 11.33 49.39 -9.30
N ASP A 581 11.00 50.29 -10.25
CA ASP A 581 9.64 50.77 -10.49
C ASP A 581 8.64 49.66 -10.83
N VAL A 582 9.08 48.62 -11.53
CA VAL A 582 8.25 47.47 -11.91
C VAL A 582 8.16 46.44 -10.77
N GLU A 583 9.22 46.31 -9.97
CA GLU A 583 9.32 45.39 -8.84
C GLU A 583 8.57 45.89 -7.59
N ASP A 584 8.49 47.21 -7.35
CA ASP A 584 7.99 47.84 -6.11
C ASP A 584 6.45 47.82 -5.90
N ASN A 585 5.70 46.93 -6.54
CA ASN A 585 4.26 46.68 -6.30
C ASN A 585 3.31 47.91 -6.34
N ARG A 586 3.75 49.04 -6.90
CA ARG A 586 2.90 50.18 -7.28
C ARG A 586 2.71 50.16 -8.79
N SER A 587 1.53 50.57 -9.30
CA SER A 587 1.26 50.62 -10.74
C SER A 587 2.34 51.46 -11.45
N PRO A 588 3.23 50.84 -12.26
CA PRO A 588 4.38 51.53 -12.82
C PRO A 588 3.93 52.58 -13.83
N LEU A 589 4.68 53.69 -13.90
CA LEU A 589 4.42 54.76 -14.86
C LEU A 589 4.39 54.20 -16.29
N LEU A 590 3.59 54.79 -17.18
CA LEU A 590 3.46 54.34 -18.57
C LEU A 590 4.83 54.34 -19.30
N ILE A 591 5.67 55.32 -18.96
CA ILE A 591 7.08 55.41 -19.35
C ILE A 591 7.92 54.24 -18.82
N SER A 592 7.80 53.87 -17.54
CA SER A 592 8.56 52.78 -16.93
C SER A 592 8.18 51.44 -17.56
N ARG A 593 6.88 51.23 -17.84
CA ARG A 593 6.39 50.06 -18.60
C ARG A 593 6.97 50.00 -20.01
N LEU A 594 6.98 51.13 -20.73
CA LEU A 594 7.57 51.22 -22.06
C LEU A 594 9.06 50.87 -22.04
N LEU A 595 9.83 51.48 -21.13
CA LEU A 595 11.26 51.25 -21.01
C LEU A 595 11.57 49.80 -20.60
N TYR A 596 10.79 49.24 -19.67
CA TYR A 596 10.92 47.84 -19.27
C TYR A 596 10.76 46.89 -20.47
N GLU A 597 9.70 47.04 -21.26
CA GLU A 597 9.51 46.22 -22.46
C GLU A 597 10.60 46.45 -23.52
N VAL A 598 11.16 47.67 -23.62
CA VAL A 598 12.34 47.94 -24.48
C VAL A 598 13.57 47.17 -24.00
N TYR A 599 13.85 47.13 -22.69
CA TYR A 599 14.97 46.37 -22.15
C TYR A 599 14.79 44.85 -22.31
N GLN A 600 13.56 44.35 -22.13
CA GLN A 600 13.24 42.95 -22.39
C GLN A 600 13.43 42.61 -23.87
N TRP A 601 12.93 43.46 -24.78
CA TRP A 601 13.13 43.30 -26.22
C TRP A 601 14.62 43.29 -26.61
N GLN A 602 15.45 44.15 -26.03
CA GLN A 602 16.91 44.13 -26.28
C GLN A 602 17.56 42.79 -25.89
N GLY A 603 17.02 42.09 -24.90
CA GLY A 603 17.47 40.76 -24.49
C GLY A 603 17.08 39.62 -25.45
N THR A 604 16.23 39.87 -26.45
CA THR A 604 15.68 38.83 -27.34
C THR A 604 16.50 38.55 -28.61
N TYR A 605 17.76 39.02 -28.70
CA TYR A 605 18.54 39.02 -29.94
C TYR A 605 18.62 37.66 -30.68
N GLU A 606 18.50 36.54 -29.97
CA GLU A 606 18.54 35.18 -30.54
C GLU A 606 17.15 34.52 -30.68
N ASN A 607 16.06 35.15 -30.23
CA ASN A 607 14.71 34.59 -30.23
C ASN A 607 13.74 35.45 -31.05
N GLN A 608 13.62 35.17 -32.35
CA GLN A 608 12.78 35.97 -33.27
C GLN A 608 11.29 35.96 -32.91
N ARG A 609 10.75 34.85 -32.38
CA ARG A 609 9.32 34.77 -32.01
C ARG A 609 9.03 35.68 -30.82
N GLU A 610 9.89 35.64 -29.81
CA GLU A 610 9.76 36.50 -28.63
C GLU A 610 10.03 37.97 -28.97
N ALA A 611 11.03 38.25 -29.81
CA ALA A 611 11.31 39.60 -30.30
C ALA A 611 10.10 40.24 -30.98
N GLN A 612 9.34 39.46 -31.78
CA GLN A 612 8.13 39.95 -32.43
C GLN A 612 7.01 40.29 -31.43
N ILE A 613 6.76 39.42 -30.44
CA ILE A 613 5.75 39.65 -29.40
C ILE A 613 6.11 40.91 -28.60
N ARG A 614 7.37 41.03 -28.17
CA ARG A 614 7.87 42.18 -27.40
C ARG A 614 7.82 43.48 -28.21
N ALA A 615 8.23 43.45 -29.49
CA ALA A 615 8.09 44.61 -30.38
C ALA A 615 6.62 45.05 -30.54
N GLY A 616 5.69 44.10 -30.60
CA GLY A 616 4.24 44.37 -30.59
C GLY A 616 3.77 45.07 -29.31
N LYS A 617 4.25 44.64 -28.14
CA LYS A 617 3.98 45.29 -26.85
C LYS A 617 4.54 46.71 -26.79
N VAL A 618 5.80 46.90 -27.21
CA VAL A 618 6.43 48.24 -27.28
C VAL A 618 5.63 49.16 -28.20
N ARG A 619 5.18 48.69 -29.36
CA ARG A 619 4.32 49.47 -30.27
C ARG A 619 3.01 49.91 -29.59
N LYS A 620 2.33 49.00 -28.87
CA LYS A 620 1.08 49.30 -28.14
C LYS A 620 1.31 50.41 -27.11
N LEU A 621 2.39 50.31 -26.33
CA LEU A 621 2.75 51.30 -25.31
C LEU A 621 3.15 52.65 -25.90
N LEU A 622 3.87 52.69 -27.03
CA LEU A 622 4.19 53.93 -27.74
C LEU A 622 2.93 54.68 -28.20
N LEU A 623 1.96 53.97 -28.77
CA LEU A 623 0.69 54.56 -29.19
C LEU A 623 -0.16 55.03 -28.01
N GLU A 624 -0.13 54.28 -26.91
CA GLU A 624 -0.81 54.68 -25.67
C GLU A 624 -0.20 55.95 -25.08
N LEU A 625 1.13 56.04 -25.00
CA LEU A 625 1.85 57.20 -24.50
C LEU A 625 1.57 58.44 -25.37
N LYS A 626 1.54 58.26 -26.70
CA LYS A 626 1.17 59.33 -27.65
C LYS A 626 -0.23 59.89 -27.37
N LYS A 627 -1.18 59.03 -27.02
CA LYS A 627 -2.58 59.42 -26.76
C LYS A 627 -2.77 60.05 -25.39
N LYS A 628 -2.16 59.47 -24.35
CA LYS A 628 -2.41 59.84 -22.95
C LYS A 628 -1.48 60.95 -22.45
N GLU A 629 -0.22 60.98 -22.90
CA GLU A 629 0.82 61.87 -22.37
C GLU A 629 1.64 62.54 -23.49
N PRO A 630 1.02 63.38 -24.34
CA PRO A 630 1.64 63.91 -25.55
C PRO A 630 2.89 64.77 -25.29
N GLN A 631 2.95 65.44 -24.13
CA GLN A 631 4.12 66.24 -23.73
C GLN A 631 5.32 65.34 -23.42
N CYS A 632 5.14 64.28 -22.63
CA CYS A 632 6.16 63.29 -22.33
C CYS A 632 6.60 62.56 -23.60
N TYR A 633 5.63 62.14 -24.42
CA TYR A 633 5.87 61.49 -25.70
C TYR A 633 6.75 62.32 -26.65
N ASN A 634 6.40 63.59 -26.89
CA ASN A 634 7.17 64.45 -27.79
C ASN A 634 8.57 64.77 -27.25
N TYR A 635 8.73 64.77 -25.91
CA TYR A 635 10.00 65.01 -25.25
C TYR A 635 10.92 63.77 -25.33
N MET A 636 10.42 62.59 -25.00
CA MET A 636 11.28 61.42 -24.85
C MET A 636 11.55 60.64 -26.12
N ILE A 637 10.48 60.42 -26.88
CA ILE A 637 10.47 59.41 -27.93
C ILE A 637 11.49 59.70 -29.03
N PRO A 638 11.78 60.96 -29.44
CA PRO A 638 12.82 61.20 -30.43
C PRO A 638 14.18 60.63 -30.04
N LYS A 639 14.60 60.73 -28.77
CA LYS A 639 15.88 60.19 -28.31
C LYS A 639 15.82 58.68 -28.12
N LEU A 640 14.79 58.19 -27.41
CA LEU A 640 14.61 56.75 -27.16
C LEU A 640 14.52 55.96 -28.47
N ALA A 641 13.83 56.49 -29.48
CA ALA A 641 13.70 55.87 -30.78
C ALA A 641 15.05 55.72 -31.49
N LEU A 642 15.95 56.71 -31.41
CA LEU A 642 17.30 56.58 -31.97
C LEU A 642 18.12 55.53 -31.22
N GLU A 643 18.00 55.49 -29.89
CA GLU A 643 18.63 54.44 -29.08
C GLU A 643 18.10 53.04 -29.46
N ILE A 644 16.79 52.89 -29.69
CA ILE A 644 16.19 51.64 -30.17
C ILE A 644 16.73 51.28 -31.56
N VAL A 645 16.78 52.23 -32.51
CA VAL A 645 17.30 51.99 -33.87
C VAL A 645 18.74 51.49 -33.83
N GLU A 646 19.55 52.01 -32.91
CA GLU A 646 20.97 51.66 -32.78
C GLU A 646 21.23 50.49 -31.82
N SER A 647 20.19 49.97 -31.16
CA SER A 647 20.26 48.79 -30.30
C SER A 647 20.19 47.49 -31.12
N GLN A 648 20.86 46.45 -30.62
CA GLN A 648 20.73 45.10 -31.17
C GLN A 648 19.30 44.59 -30.97
N GLY A 649 18.71 43.99 -32.01
CA GLY A 649 17.37 43.44 -31.97
C GLY A 649 16.79 43.18 -33.36
N HIS A 650 15.54 42.71 -33.39
CA HIS A 650 14.76 42.50 -34.61
C HIS A 650 13.43 43.27 -34.53
N TYR A 651 12.79 43.49 -35.69
CA TYR A 651 11.48 44.15 -35.81
C TYR A 651 11.47 45.64 -35.40
N HIS A 652 12.56 46.36 -35.61
CA HIS A 652 12.63 47.81 -35.33
C HIS A 652 11.55 48.60 -36.07
N GLU A 653 11.20 48.20 -37.29
CA GLU A 653 10.16 48.84 -38.12
C GLU A 653 8.74 48.70 -37.55
N VAL A 654 8.49 47.68 -36.71
CA VAL A 654 7.22 47.52 -35.99
C VAL A 654 7.09 48.57 -34.90
N MET A 655 8.18 48.86 -34.19
CA MET A 655 8.20 49.84 -33.10
C MET A 655 8.37 51.27 -33.61
N ILE A 656 9.24 51.49 -34.60
CA ILE A 656 9.63 52.79 -35.14
C ILE A 656 9.03 52.96 -36.54
N ASN A 657 7.92 53.70 -36.61
CA ASN A 657 7.24 54.00 -37.86
C ASN A 657 6.51 55.34 -37.78
N THR A 658 5.94 55.76 -38.90
CA THR A 658 5.21 57.04 -39.01
C THR A 658 3.98 57.15 -38.11
N ASP A 659 3.42 56.02 -37.63
CA ASP A 659 2.27 56.05 -36.71
C ASP A 659 2.74 56.21 -35.26
N THR A 660 3.89 55.63 -34.90
CA THR A 660 4.47 55.64 -33.54
C THR A 660 5.44 56.77 -33.26
N MET A 661 6.02 57.44 -34.26
CA MET A 661 7.05 58.49 -34.09
C MET A 661 6.51 59.92 -34.28
N PRO A 662 7.01 60.91 -33.53
CA PRO A 662 6.68 62.32 -33.75
C PRO A 662 7.39 62.86 -35.01
N VAL A 663 6.88 63.95 -35.58
CA VAL A 663 7.48 64.57 -36.79
C VAL A 663 8.92 65.04 -36.55
N SER A 664 9.21 65.51 -35.33
CA SER A 664 10.54 65.98 -34.90
C SER A 664 11.63 64.91 -34.97
N PHE A 665 11.27 63.63 -34.81
CA PHE A 665 12.22 62.51 -34.83
C PHE A 665 12.92 62.36 -36.19
N TRP A 666 12.21 62.60 -37.29
CA TRP A 666 12.72 62.27 -38.63
C TRP A 666 13.91 63.11 -39.08
N ASN A 667 14.08 64.33 -38.54
CA ASN A 667 15.30 65.12 -38.76
C ASN A 667 16.51 64.44 -38.10
N TRP A 668 16.33 63.94 -36.88
CA TRP A 668 17.37 63.23 -36.14
C TRP A 668 17.68 61.86 -36.74
N PHE A 669 16.67 61.17 -37.27
CA PHE A 669 16.83 59.91 -37.99
C PHE A 669 17.80 60.05 -39.18
N VAL A 670 17.70 61.15 -39.95
CA VAL A 670 18.64 61.44 -41.05
C VAL A 670 20.06 61.71 -40.53
N ILE A 671 20.18 62.45 -39.43
CA ILE A 671 21.48 62.74 -38.80
C ILE A 671 22.13 61.46 -38.28
N GLY A 672 21.36 60.60 -37.62
CA GLY A 672 21.78 59.29 -37.11
C GLY A 672 22.30 58.39 -38.21
N PHE A 673 21.52 58.23 -39.29
CA PHE A 673 21.94 57.46 -40.45
C PHE A 673 23.28 57.93 -41.03
N LYS A 674 23.47 59.25 -41.18
CA LYS A 674 24.73 59.83 -41.67
C LYS A 674 25.92 59.56 -40.74
N ARG A 675 25.70 59.47 -39.42
CA ARG A 675 26.74 59.15 -38.43
C ARG A 675 27.12 57.67 -38.45
N CYS A 676 26.20 56.78 -38.78
CA CYS A 676 26.39 55.33 -38.77
C CYS A 676 27.03 54.74 -40.04
N ARG A 677 27.53 55.56 -40.99
CA ARG A 677 28.11 55.13 -42.29
C ARG A 677 29.26 54.11 -42.25
N ARG A 678 29.72 53.69 -41.07
CA ARG A 678 30.78 52.70 -40.86
C ARG A 678 30.33 51.49 -40.01
N ASP A 679 29.03 51.37 -39.71
CA ASP A 679 28.45 50.29 -38.91
C ASP A 679 27.28 49.64 -39.67
N ASP A 680 27.57 48.53 -40.35
CA ASP A 680 26.64 47.83 -41.24
C ASP A 680 25.37 47.35 -40.52
N LYS A 681 25.49 46.94 -39.25
CA LYS A 681 24.35 46.45 -38.45
C LYS A 681 23.38 47.58 -38.14
N LYS A 682 23.89 48.75 -37.76
CA LYS A 682 23.05 49.93 -37.51
C LYS A 682 22.44 50.45 -38.80
N MET A 683 23.24 50.55 -39.88
CA MET A 683 22.73 51.00 -41.18
C MET A 683 21.55 50.14 -41.66
N LEU A 684 21.62 48.83 -41.48
CA LEU A 684 20.54 47.91 -41.85
C LEU A 684 19.23 48.22 -41.11
N ALA A 685 19.29 48.57 -39.81
CA ALA A 685 18.10 48.96 -39.04
C ALA A 685 17.46 50.26 -39.57
N TYR A 686 18.28 51.28 -39.85
CA TYR A 686 17.82 52.52 -40.47
C TYR A 686 17.18 52.27 -41.86
N ILE A 687 17.82 51.44 -42.69
CA ILE A 687 17.30 51.08 -44.02
C ILE A 687 15.96 50.34 -43.92
N ARG A 688 15.83 49.35 -43.02
CA ARG A 688 14.57 48.60 -42.81
C ARG A 688 13.43 49.52 -42.40
N ILE A 689 13.67 50.41 -41.44
CA ILE A 689 12.68 51.39 -40.97
C ILE A 689 12.29 52.33 -42.11
N TYR A 690 13.25 52.85 -42.86
CA TYR A 690 12.98 53.74 -44.00
C TYR A 690 12.14 53.04 -45.08
N THR A 691 12.53 51.82 -45.47
CA THR A 691 11.85 51.04 -46.51
C THR A 691 10.42 50.69 -46.10
N ALA A 692 10.20 50.23 -44.86
CA ALA A 692 8.86 49.94 -44.33
C ALA A 692 7.94 51.16 -44.29
N ASN A 693 8.51 52.37 -44.21
CA ASN A 693 7.76 53.62 -44.08
C ASN A 693 7.79 54.52 -45.34
N LYS A 694 8.43 54.09 -46.43
CA LYS A 694 8.79 54.92 -47.60
C LYS A 694 7.62 55.73 -48.17
N MET A 695 6.45 55.11 -48.31
CA MET A 695 5.25 55.78 -48.85
C MET A 695 4.75 56.90 -47.92
N LYS A 696 4.66 56.64 -46.61
CA LYS A 696 4.15 57.61 -45.64
C LYS A 696 5.17 58.75 -45.38
N LEU A 697 6.47 58.46 -45.40
CA LEU A 697 7.54 59.46 -45.23
C LEU A 697 7.59 60.50 -46.35
N SER A 698 7.12 60.16 -47.56
CA SER A 698 7.07 61.09 -48.69
C SER A 698 6.17 62.32 -48.46
N ARG A 699 5.29 62.24 -47.45
CA ARG A 699 4.35 63.29 -47.06
C ARG A 699 4.89 64.21 -45.97
N LEU A 700 6.06 63.92 -45.41
CA LEU A 700 6.68 64.73 -44.36
C LEU A 700 7.51 65.90 -44.94
N PRO A 701 7.68 67.00 -44.18
CA PRO A 701 8.53 68.12 -44.59
C PRO A 701 9.99 67.73 -44.89
N VAL A 702 10.50 66.68 -44.22
CA VAL A 702 11.89 66.20 -44.30
C VAL A 702 12.16 65.32 -45.53
N LYS A 703 11.16 65.09 -46.40
CA LYS A 703 11.24 64.16 -47.55
C LYS A 703 12.46 64.36 -48.45
N GLY A 704 12.90 65.61 -48.66
CA GLY A 704 14.06 65.93 -49.50
C GLY A 704 15.37 65.43 -48.87
N ALA A 705 15.55 65.68 -47.58
CA ALA A 705 16.73 65.23 -46.83
C ALA A 705 16.77 63.70 -46.67
N LEU A 706 15.61 63.06 -46.47
CA LEU A 706 15.48 61.60 -46.40
C LEU A 706 15.81 60.94 -47.75
N ARG A 707 15.27 61.45 -48.88
CA ARG A 707 15.58 60.93 -50.21
C ARG A 707 17.08 61.05 -50.52
N ALA A 708 17.67 62.21 -50.25
CA ALA A 708 19.10 62.43 -50.50
C ALA A 708 20.01 61.55 -49.61
N ALA A 709 19.60 61.26 -48.38
CA ALA A 709 20.40 60.45 -47.46
C ALA A 709 20.43 58.97 -47.85
N PHE A 710 19.32 58.40 -48.33
CA PHE A 710 19.17 56.97 -48.62
C PHE A 710 19.28 56.61 -50.11
N GLN A 711 19.59 57.57 -50.99
CA GLN A 711 19.55 57.41 -52.47
C GLN A 711 20.44 56.29 -53.03
N ASN A 712 21.53 55.94 -52.34
CA ASN A 712 22.52 54.95 -52.80
C ASN A 712 22.48 53.63 -52.00
N GLU A 713 21.56 53.49 -51.04
CA GLU A 713 21.56 52.43 -50.01
C GLU A 713 20.26 51.60 -50.01
N VAL A 714 19.27 52.02 -50.81
CA VAL A 714 17.92 51.46 -50.97
C VAL A 714 17.53 51.52 -52.44
#